data_AF-A0AAX2BJK5-F1
#
_entry.id   AF-A0AAX2BJK5-F1
#
_cell.length_a   1.000
_cell.length_b   1.000
_cell.length_c   1.000
_cell.angle_alpha   90.00
_cell.angle_beta   90.00
_cell.angle_gamma   90.00
#
_symmetry.space_group_name_H-M   'P 1'
#
loop_
_entity.id
_entity.type
_entity.pdbx_description
1 polymer ?
#
loop_
_entity_poly.entity_id
_entity_poly.type
_entity_poly.pdbx_seq_one_letter_code
_entity_poly.pdbx_strand_id
1 'polypeptide(L)'
;MNKIYRVIWNSTLMQWVVTSEFGRARIKRAVSKSVKAAGLMAVLSAGAIAATTTYTPGTANNSGQAINVIDNGTYSLDGDVNFTGSTGLQSIYSGLIGFWERGYVTGPVNPNTISSVTYGSSVGISVTDPNTHITSTISTFNSDSIATTPGGYSSYWTIYEPTPEGSSPFIDAQIANVSGGGTFNMNASGTVGDTTVKDTVYIKVTDGTANWNSVNNILFGSAVSAQLEPQIINATSSTFNGTFTVTLADGSSVQQTVNNLADFKQYNTWLQKQIAAGTLGAGATAQANYDAAVRLAYTDTSVAFTVTPPPLDPDDPALIPFGEQVAMLADGQNAQAHVSSTGSMTYSSGGNAIVLSAVNGGTVINDGTVTTSGYQSYAMQANNGGHIINNGVENIGIAGGYTPTGVADIYSGAGTTLNNYGTVNIGGFSVNSIANSWLDISSGAVATNNGAVNYGVSKDGTASSYIVPVVRVFGGGTFINAGKNNSVNGFAGVLYIGREASSDISSDPLLRGGMDVVHTSRAAGIQAVGNSTVKNDGQIIIGSGFDGSQAISVSGTNVNVTVGADGVITDNGNYPVAEGTSPLRNAAIYSNATSGTVNNGGTINLNGANGAGLYVFGGGLASSSGTINAGESPLFATTGLRNYGIWSTGDNSRATLTGALNLTGDGAVGAYAENGGNVTISGNGAVNFNNGTNQLGYYVYGPTASIINYGTGAQDVSTEDSVLFRVDGGADFTGGAGAASVLTASGAGSTTVVANGQDTASGNVSAFNSGGMTLNLSGQDATGVVIQGGAQGKITSNATLNMTANGAVAGIADGQGYDINGKALGTPVAGVLANAALAAGAAGFGTGTLLVTEAALNSALDAVTGYIARNGAEVSNAGNIVFTGEDTTGLLVEAGARGDNIGSITVGQAAPVSWRRMRPAPIPPWSTPRGILC
;
A
#
# COMPACT_ATOMS: atom_id res chain seq x y z
N MET A 1 -19.40 -84.62 14.07
CA MET A 1 -20.16 -83.93 15.13
C MET A 1 -19.17 -83.36 16.13
N ASN A 2 -18.85 -82.07 16.03
CA ASN A 2 -18.16 -81.28 17.05
C ASN A 2 -18.90 -79.94 17.09
N LYS A 3 -19.52 -79.59 18.23
CA LYS A 3 -20.24 -78.33 18.41
C LYS A 3 -19.27 -77.31 19.02
N ILE A 4 -18.90 -76.28 18.26
CA ILE A 4 -18.01 -75.21 18.70
C ILE A 4 -18.86 -74.05 19.23
N TYR A 5 -18.57 -73.55 20.43
CA TYR A 5 -19.24 -72.43 21.10
C TYR A 5 -18.21 -71.57 21.83
N ARG A 6 -18.50 -70.27 22.00
CA ARG A 6 -17.67 -69.34 22.79
C ARG A 6 -18.40 -68.90 24.06
N VAL A 7 -17.67 -68.83 25.17
CA VAL A 7 -18.18 -68.34 26.45
C VAL A 7 -17.75 -66.88 26.62
N ILE A 8 -18.69 -65.97 26.90
CA ILE A 8 -18.42 -64.55 27.14
C ILE A 8 -19.01 -64.10 28.48
N TRP A 9 -18.36 -63.15 29.15
CA TRP A 9 -18.83 -62.60 30.41
C TRP A 9 -19.92 -61.56 30.16
N ASN A 10 -21.09 -61.71 30.79
CA ASN A 10 -22.16 -60.72 30.75
C ASN A 10 -22.14 -59.88 32.03
N SER A 11 -21.70 -58.62 31.92
CA SER A 11 -21.59 -57.70 33.06
C SER A 11 -22.93 -57.26 33.65
N THR A 12 -24.04 -57.38 32.91
CA THR A 12 -25.38 -57.04 33.40
C THR A 12 -25.99 -58.16 34.24
N LEU A 13 -25.66 -59.42 33.93
CA LEU A 13 -26.13 -60.60 34.67
C LEU A 13 -25.08 -61.18 35.64
N MET A 14 -23.86 -60.66 35.63
CA MET A 14 -22.69 -61.15 36.39
C MET A 14 -22.45 -62.66 36.26
N GLN A 15 -22.57 -63.20 35.05
CA GLN A 15 -22.31 -64.62 34.77
C GLN A 15 -21.75 -64.85 33.36
N TRP A 16 -21.09 -65.99 33.18
CA TRP A 16 -20.59 -66.46 31.89
C TRP A 16 -21.72 -67.10 31.07
N VAL A 17 -21.91 -66.65 29.83
CA VAL A 17 -22.95 -67.16 28.91
C VAL A 17 -22.35 -67.73 27.63
N VAL A 18 -22.94 -68.80 27.11
CA VAL A 18 -22.49 -69.50 25.90
C VAL A 18 -23.21 -68.92 24.67
N THR A 19 -22.46 -68.54 23.63
CA THR A 19 -23.01 -67.97 22.39
C THR A 19 -22.40 -68.62 21.15
N SER A 20 -23.07 -68.48 20.00
CA SER A 20 -22.59 -68.93 18.69
C SER A 20 -21.63 -67.90 18.09
N GLU A 21 -20.51 -68.34 17.50
CA GLU A 21 -19.44 -67.48 16.96
C GLU A 21 -19.87 -66.54 15.80
N PHE A 22 -21.08 -66.65 15.27
CA PHE A 22 -21.58 -65.82 14.16
C PHE A 22 -22.47 -64.64 14.59
N GLY A 23 -22.66 -64.39 15.89
CA GLY A 23 -23.48 -63.27 16.37
C GLY A 23 -22.75 -61.93 16.42
N ARG A 24 -23.03 -61.00 15.48
CA ARG A 24 -22.61 -59.59 15.55
C ARG A 24 -23.60 -58.77 16.38
N ALA A 25 -23.18 -58.18 17.50
CA ALA A 25 -24.01 -57.27 18.30
C ALA A 25 -23.72 -55.79 17.96
N ARG A 26 -24.71 -55.12 17.36
CA ARG A 26 -24.86 -53.65 17.36
C ARG A 26 -25.42 -53.22 18.71
N ILE A 27 -24.79 -52.26 19.39
CA ILE A 27 -25.38 -51.62 20.57
C ILE A 27 -26.06 -50.32 20.13
N LYS A 28 -27.40 -50.33 20.09
CA LYS A 28 -28.23 -49.12 20.25
C LYS A 28 -28.71 -49.10 21.70
N ARG A 29 -28.59 -47.97 22.40
CA ARG A 29 -29.42 -47.68 23.57
C ARG A 29 -30.21 -46.40 23.34
N ALA A 30 -31.53 -46.54 23.38
CA ALA A 30 -32.48 -45.45 23.50
C ALA A 30 -32.78 -45.17 24.98
N VAL A 31 -33.04 -43.90 25.23
CA VAL A 31 -33.38 -43.19 26.48
C VAL A 31 -34.79 -43.49 27.02
N SER A 32 -34.97 -43.38 28.34
CA SER A 32 -36.13 -42.73 29.00
C SER A 32 -35.82 -42.44 30.49
N LYS A 33 -35.72 -41.15 30.88
CA LYS A 33 -36.64 -40.35 31.75
C LYS A 33 -37.15 -41.09 33.00
N SER A 34 -37.20 -40.56 34.22
CA SER A 34 -36.88 -39.26 34.84
C SER A 34 -37.24 -39.39 36.32
N VAL A 35 -36.39 -38.98 37.28
CA VAL A 35 -36.82 -38.60 38.63
C VAL A 35 -35.96 -37.44 39.11
N LYS A 36 -36.61 -36.30 39.38
CA LYS A 36 -36.03 -35.16 40.10
C LYS A 36 -36.08 -35.47 41.60
N ALA A 37 -34.95 -35.37 42.28
CA ALA A 37 -34.90 -35.05 43.70
C ALA A 37 -33.54 -34.41 44.02
N ALA A 38 -33.62 -33.25 44.68
CA ALA A 38 -32.51 -32.42 45.10
C ALA A 38 -31.78 -33.00 46.31
N GLY A 39 -30.50 -32.62 46.45
CA GLY A 39 -29.74 -32.69 47.70
C GLY A 39 -28.77 -33.87 47.80
N LEU A 40 -27.48 -33.64 47.55
CA LEU A 40 -26.48 -33.42 48.60
C LEU A 40 -25.12 -33.28 47.92
N MET A 41 -24.48 -32.11 48.05
CA MET A 41 -23.06 -31.97 47.74
C MET A 41 -22.28 -32.79 48.76
N ALA A 42 -21.68 -33.89 48.30
CA ALA A 42 -20.54 -34.50 48.95
C ALA A 42 -19.35 -34.33 48.01
N VAL A 43 -18.54 -33.33 48.31
CA VAL A 43 -17.19 -33.16 47.75
C VAL A 43 -16.39 -34.38 48.16
N LEU A 44 -16.26 -35.35 47.25
CA LEU A 44 -15.12 -36.26 47.27
C LEU A 44 -14.02 -35.58 46.48
N SER A 45 -13.24 -34.76 47.19
CA SER A 45 -11.89 -34.39 46.80
C SER A 45 -11.04 -35.66 46.75
N ALA A 46 -11.16 -36.41 45.65
CA ALA A 46 -10.08 -37.27 45.22
C ALA A 46 -9.01 -36.31 44.69
N GLY A 47 -7.95 -36.11 45.48
CA GLY A 47 -6.78 -35.38 45.01
C GLY A 47 -6.34 -36.00 43.70
N ALA A 48 -6.35 -35.20 42.62
CA ALA A 48 -5.76 -35.59 41.37
C ALA A 48 -4.26 -35.83 41.64
N ILE A 49 -3.87 -37.09 41.70
CA ILE A 49 -2.46 -37.47 41.72
C ILE A 49 -1.97 -37.16 40.31
N ALA A 50 -1.15 -36.11 40.17
CA ALA A 50 -0.41 -35.88 38.94
C ALA A 50 0.49 -37.11 38.72
N ALA A 51 0.17 -37.92 37.71
CA ALA A 51 1.02 -39.02 37.31
C ALA A 51 2.18 -38.43 36.51
N THR A 52 3.33 -38.23 37.15
CA THR A 52 4.59 -37.97 36.44
C THR A 52 4.97 -39.21 35.66
N THR A 53 4.76 -39.16 34.34
CA THR A 53 5.09 -40.26 33.43
C THR A 53 6.49 -40.10 32.89
N THR A 54 7.33 -41.13 33.01
CA THR A 54 8.64 -41.15 32.36
C THR A 54 8.46 -41.18 30.84
N TYR A 55 8.76 -40.07 30.16
CA TYR A 55 8.80 -39.98 28.70
C TYR A 55 10.27 -40.04 28.24
N THR A 56 10.57 -40.92 27.29
CA THR A 56 11.91 -41.00 26.68
C THR A 56 11.77 -40.69 25.18
N PRO A 57 12.14 -39.48 24.75
CA PRO A 57 11.96 -39.04 23.37
C PRO A 57 12.48 -40.02 22.30
N GLY A 58 13.64 -40.65 22.53
CA GLY A 58 14.24 -41.60 21.59
C GLY A 58 13.42 -42.88 21.34
N THR A 59 12.46 -43.20 22.21
CA THR A 59 11.55 -44.34 22.05
C THR A 59 10.15 -43.95 21.57
N ALA A 60 9.90 -42.66 21.33
CA ALA A 60 8.60 -42.16 20.89
C ALA A 60 8.34 -42.33 19.38
N ASN A 61 9.34 -42.74 18.60
CA ASN A 61 9.23 -42.93 17.16
C ASN A 61 8.13 -43.96 16.77
N ASN A 62 7.43 -43.74 15.65
CA ASN A 62 6.32 -44.55 15.13
C ASN A 62 5.20 -44.78 16.17
N SER A 63 4.77 -43.74 16.88
CA SER A 63 3.82 -43.85 18.00
C SER A 63 4.26 -44.83 19.11
N GLY A 64 5.57 -45.11 19.23
CA GLY A 64 6.11 -46.09 20.17
C GLY A 64 5.91 -45.72 21.65
N GLN A 65 5.75 -44.43 21.93
CA GLN A 65 5.45 -43.89 23.25
C GLN A 65 4.72 -42.55 23.12
N ALA A 66 3.64 -42.36 23.90
CA ALA A 66 2.94 -41.08 24.04
C ALA A 66 2.23 -41.03 25.41
N ILE A 67 2.08 -39.82 25.97
CA ILE A 67 1.27 -39.59 27.17
C ILE A 67 -0.20 -39.47 26.73
N ASN A 68 -0.97 -40.54 26.93
CA ASN A 68 -2.37 -40.62 26.53
C ASN A 68 -3.29 -40.13 27.67
N VAL A 69 -3.92 -38.97 27.48
CA VAL A 69 -4.94 -38.41 28.38
C VAL A 69 -6.31 -38.77 27.82
N ILE A 70 -6.79 -39.96 28.21
CA ILE A 70 -8.05 -40.57 27.72
C ILE A 70 -9.19 -40.49 28.74
N ASP A 71 -8.93 -39.88 29.89
CA ASP A 71 -9.91 -39.58 30.93
C ASP A 71 -9.93 -38.08 31.24
N ASN A 72 -10.71 -37.68 32.25
CA ASN A 72 -10.79 -36.31 32.72
C ASN A 72 -9.71 -35.95 33.75
N GLY A 73 -8.57 -36.67 33.74
CA GLY A 73 -7.45 -36.50 34.65
C GLY A 73 -6.48 -35.39 34.23
N THR A 74 -5.46 -35.16 35.05
CA THR A 74 -4.38 -34.20 34.76
C THR A 74 -3.03 -34.92 34.74
N TYR A 75 -2.30 -34.75 33.65
CA TYR A 75 -1.00 -35.36 33.39
C TYR A 75 0.03 -34.27 33.13
N SER A 76 1.28 -34.51 33.50
CA SER A 76 2.38 -33.58 33.24
C SER A 76 3.62 -34.27 32.72
N LEU A 77 4.34 -33.57 31.86
CA LEU A 77 5.73 -33.85 31.53
C LEU A 77 6.59 -32.76 32.18
N ASP A 78 7.40 -33.16 33.15
CA ASP A 78 8.26 -32.28 33.94
C ASP A 78 9.75 -32.58 33.66
N GLY A 79 10.64 -31.61 33.91
CA GLY A 79 12.09 -31.77 33.77
C GLY A 79 12.63 -31.25 32.43
N ASP A 80 13.51 -32.02 31.79
CA ASP A 80 14.11 -31.66 30.50
C ASP A 80 13.63 -32.62 29.39
N VAL A 81 13.36 -32.07 28.21
CA VAL A 81 13.08 -32.83 27.00
C VAL A 81 14.22 -32.65 26.01
N ASN A 82 14.73 -33.77 25.48
CA ASN A 82 15.74 -33.78 24.43
C ASN A 82 15.60 -35.03 23.56
N PHE A 83 15.32 -34.83 22.28
CA PHE A 83 15.22 -35.91 21.30
C PHE A 83 16.63 -36.41 20.96
N THR A 84 16.89 -37.70 21.18
CA THR A 84 18.18 -38.34 20.90
C THR A 84 17.95 -39.70 20.26
N GLY A 85 18.89 -40.16 19.42
CA GLY A 85 18.83 -41.49 18.80
C GLY A 85 18.36 -41.51 17.35
N SER A 86 18.01 -40.35 16.76
CA SER A 86 17.95 -40.21 15.31
C SER A 86 19.33 -39.93 14.73
N THR A 87 19.42 -40.06 13.42
CA THR A 87 20.58 -39.66 12.63
C THR A 87 20.08 -38.85 11.44
N GLY A 88 20.68 -37.68 11.23
CA GLY A 88 20.33 -36.78 10.14
C GLY A 88 20.44 -37.43 8.76
N LEU A 89 19.54 -37.02 7.87
CA LEU A 89 19.72 -37.26 6.44
C LEU A 89 20.99 -36.57 5.96
N GLN A 90 21.79 -37.26 5.15
CA GLN A 90 22.92 -36.61 4.48
C GLN A 90 22.41 -35.78 3.32
N SER A 91 22.76 -34.50 3.34
CA SER A 91 22.37 -33.60 2.28
C SER A 91 23.42 -32.53 2.05
N ILE A 92 23.51 -32.08 0.81
CA ILE A 92 24.38 -30.99 0.41
C ILE A 92 23.49 -29.80 0.06
N TYR A 93 23.72 -28.68 0.74
CA TYR A 93 23.12 -27.39 0.41
C TYR A 93 24.13 -26.56 -0.39
N SER A 94 23.81 -26.25 -1.64
CA SER A 94 24.69 -25.49 -2.52
C SER A 94 23.89 -24.75 -3.59
N GLY A 95 24.52 -23.76 -4.25
CA GLY A 95 24.02 -23.17 -5.49
C GLY A 95 24.55 -23.91 -6.72
N LEU A 96 24.15 -23.42 -7.91
CA LEU A 96 24.49 -24.01 -9.20
C LEU A 96 25.98 -24.30 -9.40
N ILE A 97 26.83 -23.32 -9.10
CA ILE A 97 28.29 -23.43 -9.23
C ILE A 97 28.84 -24.53 -8.33
N GLY A 98 28.46 -24.54 -7.05
CA GLY A 98 29.00 -25.53 -6.11
C GLY A 98 28.50 -26.95 -6.37
N PHE A 99 27.33 -27.13 -7.00
CA PHE A 99 26.90 -28.45 -7.47
C PHE A 99 27.57 -28.89 -8.77
N TRP A 100 27.88 -27.95 -9.66
CA TRP A 100 28.72 -28.21 -10.84
C TRP A 100 30.12 -28.70 -10.45
N GLU A 101 30.77 -28.02 -9.50
CA GLU A 101 32.11 -28.39 -9.00
C GLU A 101 32.15 -29.77 -8.35
N ARG A 102 31.02 -30.22 -7.79
CA ARG A 102 30.85 -31.56 -7.21
C ARG A 102 30.44 -32.62 -8.25
N GLY A 103 30.15 -32.23 -9.49
CA GLY A 103 29.75 -33.14 -10.56
C GLY A 103 28.26 -33.49 -10.59
N TYR A 104 27.42 -32.86 -9.76
CA TYR A 104 25.97 -33.08 -9.75
C TYR A 104 25.23 -32.29 -10.83
N VAL A 105 25.89 -31.32 -11.47
CA VAL A 105 25.29 -30.49 -12.53
C VAL A 105 26.09 -30.62 -13.81
N THR A 106 25.38 -30.76 -14.92
CA THR A 106 25.93 -30.70 -16.28
C THR A 106 25.16 -29.67 -17.11
N GLY A 107 25.77 -29.17 -18.19
CA GLY A 107 25.21 -28.06 -18.96
C GLY A 107 26.11 -27.66 -20.11
N PRO A 108 25.63 -26.77 -21.00
CA PRO A 108 26.32 -26.41 -22.23
C PRO A 108 27.57 -25.54 -22.00
N VAL A 109 27.67 -24.87 -20.85
CA VAL A 109 28.78 -23.99 -20.46
C VAL A 109 29.08 -24.17 -18.98
N ASN A 110 30.28 -23.77 -18.53
CA ASN A 110 30.60 -23.76 -17.11
C ASN A 110 29.80 -22.61 -16.42
N PRO A 111 29.03 -22.86 -15.35
CA PRO A 111 28.24 -21.81 -14.70
C PRO A 111 29.09 -20.66 -14.15
N ASN A 112 30.38 -20.87 -13.88
CA ASN A 112 31.30 -19.79 -13.48
C ASN A 112 31.53 -18.75 -14.58
N THR A 113 31.22 -19.04 -15.85
CA THR A 113 31.39 -18.08 -16.96
C THR A 113 30.14 -17.28 -17.28
N ILE A 114 29.03 -17.52 -16.57
CA ILE A 114 27.78 -16.77 -16.75
C ILE A 114 27.41 -16.03 -15.47
N SER A 115 26.64 -14.96 -15.62
CA SER A 115 26.10 -14.21 -14.49
C SER A 115 24.81 -13.50 -14.89
N SER A 116 23.91 -13.28 -13.94
CA SER A 116 22.70 -12.47 -14.15
C SER A 116 22.86 -11.09 -13.54
N VAL A 117 22.40 -10.04 -14.21
CA VAL A 117 22.29 -8.70 -13.64
C VAL A 117 21.18 -8.70 -12.59
N THR A 118 21.44 -8.10 -11.43
CA THR A 118 20.48 -7.95 -10.34
C THR A 118 20.42 -6.50 -9.88
N TYR A 119 19.21 -6.04 -9.61
CA TYR A 119 18.94 -4.71 -9.07
C TYR A 119 18.70 -4.80 -7.57
N GLY A 120 19.26 -3.87 -6.79
CA GLY A 120 18.94 -3.72 -5.37
C GLY A 120 17.86 -2.65 -5.15
N SER A 121 18.15 -1.63 -4.33
CA SER A 121 17.15 -0.61 -3.94
C SER A 121 16.58 0.13 -5.12
N SER A 122 15.36 0.63 -4.95
CA SER A 122 14.93 1.80 -5.72
C SER A 122 15.29 3.09 -4.97
N VAL A 123 15.53 4.16 -5.73
CA VAL A 123 15.59 5.54 -5.26
C VAL A 123 14.65 6.38 -6.11
N GLY A 124 13.92 7.28 -5.45
CA GLY A 124 13.05 8.23 -6.12
C GLY A 124 13.86 9.39 -6.68
N ILE A 125 13.66 9.69 -7.97
CA ILE A 125 14.21 10.89 -8.63
C ILE A 125 13.04 11.81 -8.99
N SER A 126 13.09 13.05 -8.50
CA SER A 126 12.07 14.04 -8.82
C SER A 126 12.24 14.55 -10.25
N VAL A 127 11.10 14.66 -10.94
CA VAL A 127 10.99 15.31 -12.25
C VAL A 127 9.73 16.17 -12.26
N THR A 128 9.90 17.42 -12.66
CA THR A 128 8.78 18.31 -12.93
C THR A 128 8.31 18.07 -14.35
N ASP A 129 7.03 17.71 -14.50
CA ASP A 129 6.44 17.55 -15.82
C ASP A 129 6.46 18.88 -16.58
N PRO A 130 6.99 18.94 -17.80
CA PRO A 130 7.05 20.19 -18.55
C PRO A 130 5.69 20.70 -19.04
N ASN A 131 4.63 19.88 -18.97
CA ASN A 131 3.27 20.25 -19.34
C ASN A 131 2.39 20.52 -18.11
N THR A 132 2.43 19.65 -17.09
CA THR A 132 1.61 19.84 -15.85
C THR A 132 2.30 20.72 -14.83
N HIS A 133 3.63 20.79 -14.87
CA HIS A 133 4.50 21.42 -13.87
C HIS A 133 4.33 20.90 -12.44
N ILE A 134 3.75 19.71 -12.33
CA ILE A 134 3.73 18.94 -11.11
C ILE A 134 5.07 18.23 -10.98
N THR A 135 5.70 18.36 -9.82
CA THR A 135 6.82 17.51 -9.46
C THR A 135 6.29 16.12 -9.09
N SER A 136 6.74 15.13 -9.82
CA SER A 136 6.50 13.71 -9.57
C SER A 136 7.82 13.02 -9.23
N THR A 137 7.75 11.87 -8.56
CA THR A 137 8.93 11.08 -8.22
C THR A 137 8.93 9.78 -9.02
N ILE A 138 9.98 9.55 -9.79
CA ILE A 138 10.16 8.35 -10.62
C ILE A 138 11.01 7.33 -9.86
N SER A 139 10.57 6.08 -9.89
CA SER A 139 11.30 4.98 -9.25
C SER A 139 12.44 4.53 -10.15
N THR A 140 13.69 4.74 -9.70
CA THR A 140 14.91 4.29 -10.40
C THR A 140 15.67 3.30 -9.55
N PHE A 141 16.57 2.51 -10.12
CA PHE A 141 17.48 1.65 -9.36
C PHE A 141 18.59 2.47 -8.69
N ASN A 142 18.95 2.13 -7.46
CA ASN A 142 20.15 2.63 -6.84
C ASN A 142 21.38 2.06 -7.58
N SER A 143 22.16 2.94 -8.23
CA SER A 143 23.35 2.55 -9.00
C SER A 143 24.34 1.73 -8.17
N ASP A 144 24.51 2.05 -6.88
CA ASP A 144 25.46 1.33 -6.02
C ASP A 144 25.00 -0.10 -5.73
N SER A 145 23.69 -0.33 -5.75
CA SER A 145 23.07 -1.63 -5.50
C SER A 145 22.93 -2.52 -6.74
N ILE A 146 23.27 -2.03 -7.94
CA ILE A 146 23.32 -2.88 -9.13
C ILE A 146 24.50 -3.84 -9.01
N ALA A 147 24.27 -5.13 -9.26
CA ALA A 147 25.29 -6.17 -9.15
C ALA A 147 25.11 -7.23 -10.24
N THR A 148 26.06 -8.15 -10.32
CA THR A 148 25.90 -9.41 -11.07
C THR A 148 25.93 -10.59 -10.10
N THR A 149 25.05 -11.55 -10.32
CA THR A 149 25.01 -12.82 -9.58
C THR A 149 25.73 -13.89 -10.39
N PRO A 150 26.87 -14.43 -9.91
CA PRO A 150 27.57 -15.53 -10.57
C PRO A 150 26.68 -16.75 -10.77
N GLY A 151 26.87 -17.48 -11.88
CA GLY A 151 26.05 -18.65 -12.20
C GLY A 151 24.67 -18.31 -12.76
N GLY A 152 24.24 -17.04 -12.73
CA GLY A 152 22.96 -16.64 -13.32
C GLY A 152 21.73 -17.14 -12.57
N TYR A 153 21.94 -17.68 -11.37
CA TYR A 153 20.92 -18.35 -10.59
C TYR A 153 21.25 -18.18 -9.11
N SER A 154 20.44 -17.40 -8.41
CA SER A 154 20.67 -17.02 -7.01
C SER A 154 20.13 -18.01 -5.98
N SER A 155 19.31 -18.97 -6.42
CA SER A 155 18.70 -19.92 -5.48
C SER A 155 19.70 -21.01 -5.10
N TYR A 156 19.65 -21.38 -3.83
CA TYR A 156 20.33 -22.54 -3.29
C TYR A 156 19.32 -23.66 -3.12
N TRP A 157 19.76 -24.89 -3.26
CA TRP A 157 18.92 -26.04 -3.04
C TRP A 157 19.70 -27.17 -2.40
N THR A 158 18.95 -28.18 -2.01
CA THR A 158 19.46 -29.35 -1.31
C THR A 158 19.43 -30.54 -2.26
N ILE A 159 20.52 -31.30 -2.33
CA ILE A 159 20.56 -32.64 -2.93
C ILE A 159 20.76 -33.63 -1.79
N TYR A 160 19.94 -34.67 -1.74
CA TYR A 160 20.13 -35.77 -0.80
C TYR A 160 21.22 -36.71 -1.29
N GLU A 161 22.04 -37.16 -0.36
CA GLU A 161 22.99 -38.24 -0.58
C GLU A 161 22.43 -39.54 0.04
N PRO A 162 22.86 -40.72 -0.44
CA PRO A 162 22.45 -41.99 0.15
C PRO A 162 22.63 -41.99 1.66
N THR A 163 21.56 -42.30 2.38
CA THR A 163 21.59 -42.25 3.83
C THR A 163 22.50 -43.37 4.37
N PRO A 164 23.43 -43.09 5.31
CA PRO A 164 24.27 -44.12 5.90
C PRO A 164 23.47 -45.26 6.53
N GLU A 165 23.97 -46.49 6.43
CA GLU A 165 23.32 -47.68 6.99
C GLU A 165 23.03 -47.51 8.49
N GLY A 166 21.83 -47.91 8.94
CA GLY A 166 21.39 -47.80 10.33
C GLY A 166 20.79 -46.44 10.71
N SER A 167 20.66 -45.52 9.76
CA SER A 167 20.07 -44.20 10.00
C SER A 167 18.55 -44.20 9.93
N SER A 168 17.87 -43.45 10.80
CA SER A 168 16.40 -43.31 10.76
C SER A 168 15.93 -41.94 11.28
N PRO A 169 15.00 -41.27 10.57
CA PRO A 169 14.33 -40.08 11.08
C PRO A 169 13.34 -40.42 12.18
N PHE A 170 12.97 -39.42 12.97
CA PHE A 170 11.75 -39.49 13.77
C PHE A 170 10.52 -39.35 12.86
N ILE A 171 9.57 -40.27 12.99
CA ILE A 171 8.31 -40.32 12.27
C ILE A 171 7.22 -40.54 13.30
N ASP A 172 6.12 -39.79 13.23
CA ASP A 172 4.99 -39.93 14.16
C ASP A 172 5.43 -39.96 15.64
N ALA A 173 6.36 -39.06 16.00
CA ALA A 173 6.94 -38.99 17.34
C ALA A 173 6.09 -38.11 18.25
N GLN A 174 5.16 -38.72 18.99
CA GLN A 174 4.17 -38.00 19.80
C GLN A 174 4.63 -37.84 21.26
N ILE A 175 4.48 -36.64 21.82
CA ILE A 175 4.63 -36.39 23.26
C ILE A 175 3.33 -36.75 23.99
N ALA A 176 2.20 -36.23 23.51
CA ALA A 176 0.92 -36.40 24.18
C ALA A 176 -0.27 -36.42 23.21
N ASN A 177 -1.28 -37.20 23.57
CA ASN A 177 -2.57 -37.26 22.90
C ASN A 177 -3.70 -37.08 23.93
N VAL A 178 -4.47 -36.01 23.80
CA VAL A 178 -5.54 -35.60 24.73
C VAL A 178 -6.90 -35.79 24.06
N SER A 179 -7.71 -36.71 24.59
CA SER A 179 -8.99 -37.12 23.97
C SER A 179 -10.11 -37.48 24.96
N GLY A 180 -9.87 -37.37 26.27
CA GLY A 180 -10.83 -37.74 27.32
C GLY A 180 -11.49 -36.57 28.07
N GLY A 181 -11.29 -35.33 27.60
CA GLY A 181 -11.70 -34.11 28.31
C GLY A 181 -10.73 -33.65 29.40
N GLY A 182 -9.67 -34.40 29.67
CA GLY A 182 -8.66 -34.09 30.69
C GLY A 182 -7.64 -33.02 30.27
N THR A 183 -6.58 -32.89 31.06
CA THR A 183 -5.54 -31.86 30.89
C THR A 183 -4.14 -32.46 30.80
N PHE A 184 -3.35 -32.02 29.82
CA PHE A 184 -1.91 -32.27 29.74
C PHE A 184 -1.13 -30.98 30.01
N ASN A 185 -0.09 -31.04 30.84
CA ASN A 185 0.81 -29.92 31.13
C ASN A 185 2.23 -30.24 30.66
N MET A 186 2.69 -29.52 29.64
CA MET A 186 4.08 -29.51 29.19
C MET A 186 4.87 -28.51 30.02
N ASN A 187 5.55 -29.02 31.06
CA ASN A 187 6.41 -28.24 31.96
C ASN A 187 7.90 -28.48 31.67
N ALA A 188 8.23 -29.40 30.76
CA ALA A 188 9.61 -29.78 30.47
C ALA A 188 10.29 -28.81 29.48
N SER A 189 11.44 -28.28 29.87
CA SER A 189 12.21 -27.34 29.03
C SER A 189 13.21 -28.07 28.13
N GLY A 190 13.75 -27.38 27.12
CA GLY A 190 14.75 -27.96 26.22
C GLY A 190 14.28 -28.08 24.77
N THR A 191 14.88 -29.01 24.02
CA THR A 191 14.65 -29.14 22.58
C THR A 191 13.62 -30.24 22.30
N VAL A 192 12.51 -29.85 21.67
CA VAL A 192 11.47 -30.77 21.20
C VAL A 192 11.73 -31.08 19.74
N GLY A 193 12.05 -32.34 19.45
CA GLY A 193 12.41 -32.78 18.11
C GLY A 193 13.86 -32.55 17.71
N ASP A 194 14.13 -32.81 16.44
CA ASP A 194 15.37 -32.48 15.76
C ASP A 194 15.09 -32.25 14.25
N THR A 195 16.15 -32.02 13.48
CA THR A 195 16.08 -31.75 12.03
C THR A 195 15.77 -32.98 11.18
N THR A 196 15.40 -34.11 11.77
CA THR A 196 15.03 -35.36 11.08
C THR A 196 13.53 -35.63 11.15
N VAL A 197 12.80 -34.93 12.01
CA VAL A 197 11.40 -35.25 12.33
C VAL A 197 10.49 -35.04 11.11
N LYS A 198 9.74 -36.08 10.74
CA LYS A 198 8.75 -36.11 9.66
C LYS A 198 7.41 -36.58 10.20
N ASP A 199 6.32 -36.19 9.55
CA ASP A 199 4.94 -36.64 9.76
C ASP A 199 4.59 -36.81 11.24
N THR A 200 4.72 -35.72 12.00
CA THR A 200 4.63 -35.70 13.45
C THR A 200 3.79 -34.53 13.95
N VAL A 201 2.84 -34.86 14.82
CA VAL A 201 2.18 -33.90 15.71
C VAL A 201 2.67 -34.17 17.13
N TYR A 202 3.47 -33.28 17.73
CA TYR A 202 4.03 -33.55 19.07
C TYR A 202 2.94 -33.63 20.13
N ILE A 203 2.01 -32.67 20.14
CA ILE A 203 0.88 -32.66 21.07
C ILE A 203 -0.41 -32.55 20.27
N LYS A 204 -1.22 -33.60 20.31
CA LYS A 204 -2.54 -33.62 19.67
C LYS A 204 -3.64 -33.54 20.71
N VAL A 205 -4.57 -32.60 20.53
CA VAL A 205 -5.75 -32.42 21.38
C VAL A 205 -6.99 -32.58 20.52
N THR A 206 -7.86 -33.51 20.89
CA THR A 206 -9.15 -33.76 20.23
C THR A 206 -10.35 -33.52 21.15
N ASP A 207 -10.15 -33.69 22.46
CA ASP A 207 -11.12 -33.37 23.51
C ASP A 207 -10.38 -33.16 24.85
N GLY A 208 -10.39 -31.94 25.38
CA GLY A 208 -9.65 -31.53 26.59
C GLY A 208 -8.66 -30.39 26.33
N THR A 209 -7.67 -30.22 27.21
CA THR A 209 -6.71 -29.09 27.16
C THR A 209 -5.26 -29.58 27.22
N ALA A 210 -4.38 -28.99 26.41
CA ALA A 210 -2.93 -29.07 26.59
C ALA A 210 -2.36 -27.67 26.91
N ASN A 211 -1.61 -27.55 28.01
CA ASN A 211 -0.93 -26.32 28.42
C ASN A 211 0.58 -26.44 28.19
N TRP A 212 1.17 -25.48 27.49
CA TRP A 212 2.60 -25.31 27.33
C TRP A 212 3.11 -24.26 28.32
N ASN A 213 3.83 -24.70 29.36
CA ASN A 213 4.27 -23.87 30.48
C ASN A 213 5.79 -23.60 30.48
N SER A 214 6.52 -24.28 29.60
CA SER A 214 7.98 -24.29 29.52
C SER A 214 8.55 -23.47 28.37
N VAL A 215 9.88 -23.28 28.39
CA VAL A 215 10.64 -22.64 27.31
C VAL A 215 11.30 -23.72 26.47
N ASN A 216 10.98 -23.74 25.17
CA ASN A 216 11.45 -24.79 24.28
C ASN A 216 11.87 -24.26 22.91
N ASN A 217 12.93 -24.88 22.39
CA ASN A 217 13.25 -24.83 20.97
C ASN A 217 12.60 -26.03 20.29
N ILE A 218 11.84 -25.78 19.24
CA ILE A 218 11.11 -26.80 18.49
C ILE A 218 11.86 -27.02 17.19
N LEU A 219 12.03 -28.27 16.82
CA LEU A 219 12.69 -28.65 15.58
C LEU A 219 11.84 -29.64 14.81
N PHE A 220 11.83 -29.46 13.50
CA PHE A 220 11.26 -30.38 12.54
C PHE A 220 12.28 -30.65 11.44
N GLY A 221 12.08 -31.75 10.73
CA GLY A 221 12.77 -31.99 9.48
C GLY A 221 12.37 -30.93 8.45
N SER A 222 13.38 -30.36 7.79
CA SER A 222 13.13 -29.34 6.80
C SER A 222 12.77 -29.95 5.45
N ALA A 223 11.53 -29.74 5.01
CA ALA A 223 11.09 -30.00 3.64
C ALA A 223 11.64 -28.95 2.67
N VAL A 224 12.95 -28.76 2.62
CA VAL A 224 13.54 -28.20 1.40
C VAL A 224 13.24 -29.22 0.30
N SER A 225 12.68 -28.75 -0.82
CA SER A 225 12.44 -29.56 -2.02
C SER A 225 13.76 -30.10 -2.52
N ALA A 226 14.22 -31.17 -1.89
CA ALA A 226 15.45 -31.82 -2.24
C ALA A 226 15.23 -32.49 -3.58
N GLN A 227 16.21 -32.31 -4.45
CA GLN A 227 16.13 -32.85 -5.79
C GLN A 227 16.45 -34.34 -5.70
N LEU A 228 15.39 -35.15 -5.72
CA LEU A 228 15.46 -36.62 -5.73
C LEU A 228 15.55 -37.16 -7.16
N GLU A 229 14.95 -36.43 -8.10
CA GLU A 229 14.91 -36.78 -9.51
C GLU A 229 15.73 -35.78 -10.35
N PRO A 230 16.31 -36.23 -11.48
CA PRO A 230 16.95 -35.33 -12.43
C PRO A 230 15.99 -34.24 -12.89
N GLN A 231 16.48 -33.00 -12.95
CA GLN A 231 15.68 -31.87 -13.38
C GLN A 231 16.48 -30.82 -14.12
N ILE A 232 15.76 -29.95 -14.83
CA ILE A 232 16.34 -28.84 -15.58
C ILE A 232 16.19 -27.56 -14.75
N ILE A 233 17.32 -26.94 -14.44
CA ILE A 233 17.38 -25.58 -13.90
C ILE A 233 17.66 -24.62 -15.05
N ASN A 234 16.87 -23.55 -15.14
CA ASN A 234 17.10 -22.48 -16.09
C ASN A 234 17.79 -21.32 -15.37
N ALA A 235 19.06 -21.09 -15.69
CA ALA A 235 19.82 -19.96 -15.19
C ALA A 235 19.82 -18.83 -16.23
N THR A 236 19.91 -17.59 -15.77
CA THR A 236 19.96 -16.40 -16.62
C THR A 236 21.39 -15.98 -16.88
N SER A 237 21.81 -15.94 -18.14
CA SER A 237 23.08 -15.35 -18.56
C SER A 237 22.85 -13.97 -19.17
N SER A 238 23.24 -12.92 -18.44
CA SER A 238 23.21 -11.53 -18.89
C SER A 238 24.48 -11.20 -19.67
N THR A 239 24.32 -10.68 -20.89
CA THR A 239 25.42 -10.16 -21.72
C THR A 239 25.24 -8.67 -21.92
N PHE A 240 26.24 -7.85 -21.55
CA PHE A 240 26.19 -6.41 -21.79
C PHE A 240 26.27 -6.11 -23.29
N ASN A 241 25.38 -5.22 -23.77
CA ASN A 241 25.15 -5.03 -25.21
C ASN A 241 26.19 -4.14 -25.90
N GLY A 242 27.18 -3.61 -25.18
CA GLY A 242 28.17 -2.68 -25.72
C GLY A 242 27.51 -1.35 -26.05
N THR A 243 27.64 -0.89 -27.30
CA THR A 243 27.13 0.40 -27.74
C THR A 243 25.68 0.31 -28.26
N PHE A 244 24.80 1.14 -27.73
CA PHE A 244 23.40 1.26 -28.13
C PHE A 244 22.94 2.72 -28.09
N THR A 245 21.70 2.97 -28.48
CA THR A 245 21.12 4.31 -28.55
C THR A 245 19.92 4.41 -27.62
N VAL A 246 19.90 5.48 -26.82
CA VAL A 246 18.74 5.87 -26.02
C VAL A 246 18.03 7.01 -26.72
N THR A 247 16.74 6.85 -26.98
CA THR A 247 15.88 7.92 -27.48
C THR A 247 15.34 8.73 -26.31
N LEU A 248 15.53 10.04 -26.34
CA LEU A 248 15.01 10.98 -25.35
C LEU A 248 13.58 11.40 -25.72
N ALA A 249 12.89 12.06 -24.78
CA ALA A 249 11.49 12.48 -24.95
C ALA A 249 11.30 13.49 -26.09
N ASP A 250 12.34 14.25 -26.47
CA ASP A 250 12.34 15.17 -27.61
C ASP A 250 12.60 14.47 -28.97
N GLY A 251 12.75 13.14 -28.97
CA GLY A 251 13.07 12.33 -30.15
C GLY A 251 14.55 12.33 -30.52
N SER A 252 15.39 13.11 -29.83
CA SER A 252 16.84 13.03 -30.01
C SER A 252 17.37 11.70 -29.50
N SER A 253 18.57 11.33 -29.96
CA SER A 253 19.15 10.02 -29.69
C SER A 253 20.57 10.20 -29.17
N VAL A 254 20.85 9.59 -28.01
CA VAL A 254 22.16 9.63 -27.36
C VAL A 254 22.77 8.24 -27.40
N GLN A 255 24.00 8.16 -27.92
CA GLN A 255 24.76 6.91 -27.89
C GLN A 255 25.32 6.66 -26.49
N GLN A 256 25.16 5.44 -26.00
CA GLN A 256 25.65 4.99 -24.70
C GLN A 256 26.41 3.68 -24.90
N THR A 257 27.38 3.42 -24.03
CA THR A 257 28.20 2.21 -24.09
C THR A 257 28.24 1.55 -22.73
N VAL A 258 27.82 0.29 -22.66
CA VAL A 258 27.86 -0.56 -21.48
C VAL A 258 28.54 -1.87 -21.84
N ASN A 259 29.80 -2.07 -21.41
CA ASN A 259 30.55 -3.31 -21.64
C ASN A 259 30.65 -4.19 -20.39
N ASN A 260 30.40 -3.62 -19.22
CA ASN A 260 30.60 -4.27 -17.93
C ASN A 260 29.70 -3.64 -16.85
N LEU A 261 29.72 -4.21 -15.65
CA LEU A 261 28.93 -3.74 -14.51
C LEU A 261 29.23 -2.29 -14.11
N ALA A 262 30.50 -1.86 -14.15
CA ALA A 262 30.87 -0.49 -13.79
C ALA A 262 30.30 0.53 -14.79
N ASP A 263 30.36 0.22 -16.09
CA ASP A 263 29.72 1.02 -17.13
C ASP A 263 28.20 1.08 -16.91
N PHE A 264 27.58 -0.03 -16.50
CA PHE A 264 26.14 -0.08 -16.27
C PHE A 264 25.70 0.80 -15.08
N LYS A 265 26.47 0.80 -13.98
CA LYS A 265 26.24 1.73 -12.86
C LYS A 265 26.32 3.18 -13.29
N GLN A 266 27.33 3.53 -14.10
CA GLN A 266 27.48 4.89 -14.62
C GLN A 266 26.34 5.27 -15.58
N TYR A 267 25.92 4.36 -16.45
CA TYR A 267 24.79 4.53 -17.35
C TYR A 267 23.48 4.76 -16.57
N ASN A 268 23.24 3.99 -15.51
CA ASN A 268 22.07 4.19 -14.66
C ASN A 268 22.09 5.57 -13.97
N THR A 269 23.24 6.00 -13.45
CA THR A 269 23.40 7.35 -12.90
C THR A 269 23.17 8.43 -13.97
N TRP A 270 23.57 8.18 -15.22
CA TRP A 270 23.25 9.08 -16.33
C TRP A 270 21.74 9.12 -16.61
N LEU A 271 21.03 7.99 -16.59
CA LEU A 271 19.57 7.94 -16.74
C LEU A 271 18.86 8.71 -15.63
N GLN A 272 19.30 8.59 -14.38
CA GLN A 272 18.75 9.37 -13.26
C GLN A 272 18.91 10.88 -13.50
N LYS A 273 20.05 11.33 -14.03
CA LYS A 273 20.25 12.74 -14.42
C LYS A 273 19.32 13.16 -15.57
N GLN A 274 19.05 12.27 -16.53
CA GLN A 274 18.10 12.54 -17.61
C GLN A 274 16.65 12.65 -17.10
N ILE A 275 16.26 11.83 -16.11
CA ILE A 275 14.98 11.99 -15.41
C ILE A 275 14.92 13.34 -14.71
N ALA A 276 15.91 13.68 -13.90
CA ALA A 276 15.95 14.96 -13.18
C ALA A 276 15.91 16.17 -14.14
N ALA A 277 16.47 16.03 -15.34
CA ALA A 277 16.43 17.05 -16.39
C ALA A 277 15.12 17.05 -17.21
N GLY A 278 14.20 16.10 -16.98
CA GLY A 278 12.97 15.94 -17.76
C GLY A 278 13.18 15.42 -19.18
N THR A 279 14.39 15.01 -19.55
CA THR A 279 14.72 14.59 -20.93
C THR A 279 14.28 13.16 -21.23
N LEU A 280 13.91 12.37 -20.21
CA LEU A 280 13.19 11.09 -20.37
C LEU A 280 11.66 11.25 -20.25
N GLY A 281 11.15 12.48 -20.17
CA GLY A 281 9.74 12.78 -19.94
C GLY A 281 9.44 12.96 -18.46
N ALA A 282 8.16 12.84 -18.07
CA ALA A 282 7.70 12.92 -16.69
C ALA A 282 6.58 11.91 -16.40
N GLY A 283 6.20 11.77 -15.12
CA GLY A 283 5.12 10.88 -14.67
C GLY A 283 5.28 9.44 -15.17
N ALA A 284 4.16 8.82 -15.60
CA ALA A 284 4.15 7.45 -16.12
C ALA A 284 5.04 7.26 -17.36
N THR A 285 5.16 8.28 -18.21
CA THR A 285 6.01 8.25 -19.41
C THR A 285 7.49 8.18 -19.04
N ALA A 286 7.95 8.96 -18.06
CA ALA A 286 9.32 8.87 -17.57
C ALA A 286 9.64 7.50 -16.99
N GLN A 287 8.72 6.93 -16.21
CA GLN A 287 8.89 5.58 -15.67
C GLN A 287 9.05 4.56 -16.81
N ALA A 288 8.16 4.59 -17.81
CA ALA A 288 8.24 3.68 -18.95
C ALA A 288 9.52 3.85 -19.78
N ASN A 289 9.95 5.09 -20.03
CA ASN A 289 11.17 5.40 -20.76
C ASN A 289 12.43 4.98 -20.00
N TYR A 290 12.47 5.20 -18.69
CA TYR A 290 13.54 4.71 -17.83
C TYR A 290 13.63 3.18 -17.87
N ASP A 291 12.51 2.49 -17.65
CA ASP A 291 12.46 1.02 -17.67
C ASP A 291 12.89 0.46 -19.04
N ALA A 292 12.49 1.12 -20.13
CA ALA A 292 12.90 0.78 -21.49
C ALA A 292 14.40 1.01 -21.73
N ALA A 293 14.93 2.16 -21.29
CA ALA A 293 16.33 2.51 -21.44
C ALA A 293 17.24 1.56 -20.66
N VAL A 294 16.88 1.21 -19.42
CA VAL A 294 17.61 0.23 -18.61
C VAL A 294 17.74 -1.12 -19.32
N ARG A 295 16.66 -1.60 -19.98
CA ARG A 295 16.67 -2.87 -20.73
C ARG A 295 17.58 -2.87 -21.97
N LEU A 296 18.09 -1.73 -22.42
CA LEU A 296 19.03 -1.67 -23.54
C LEU A 296 20.46 -2.08 -23.13
N ALA A 297 20.79 -1.97 -21.84
CA ALA A 297 22.16 -2.14 -21.36
C ALA A 297 22.69 -3.57 -21.47
N TYR A 298 21.81 -4.58 -21.42
CA TYR A 298 22.19 -5.98 -21.49
C TYR A 298 21.04 -6.84 -22.05
N THR A 299 21.38 -8.05 -22.50
CA THR A 299 20.43 -9.06 -22.96
C THR A 299 20.52 -10.28 -22.06
N ASP A 300 19.37 -10.75 -21.59
CA ASP A 300 19.26 -11.99 -20.84
C ASP A 300 18.97 -13.18 -21.77
N THR A 301 19.70 -14.27 -21.54
CA THR A 301 19.45 -15.56 -22.20
C THR A 301 19.28 -16.66 -21.15
N SER A 302 18.31 -17.54 -21.36
CA SER A 302 18.10 -18.70 -20.49
C SER A 302 19.05 -19.82 -20.89
N VAL A 303 19.84 -20.31 -19.93
CA VAL A 303 20.76 -21.44 -20.08
C VAL A 303 20.26 -22.60 -19.22
N ALA A 304 19.96 -23.72 -19.87
CA ALA A 304 19.47 -24.92 -19.20
C ALA A 304 20.65 -25.76 -18.65
N PHE A 305 20.57 -26.09 -17.37
CA PHE A 305 21.47 -27.00 -16.67
C PHE A 305 20.70 -28.22 -16.20
N THR A 306 21.27 -29.41 -16.38
CA THR A 306 20.70 -30.65 -15.87
C THR A 306 21.34 -30.96 -14.53
N VAL A 307 20.53 -31.00 -13.48
CA VAL A 307 20.97 -31.52 -12.18
C VAL A 307 20.67 -33.00 -12.14
N THR A 308 21.67 -33.79 -11.78
CA THR A 308 21.59 -35.24 -11.63
C THR A 308 21.99 -35.59 -10.19
N PRO A 309 21.00 -35.75 -9.30
CA PRO A 309 21.23 -36.28 -7.95
C PRO A 309 21.85 -37.69 -7.98
N PRO A 310 22.56 -38.11 -6.93
CA PRO A 310 22.97 -39.50 -6.80
C PRO A 310 21.74 -40.41 -6.65
N PRO A 311 21.77 -41.65 -7.17
CA PRO A 311 20.66 -42.58 -7.01
C PRO A 311 20.51 -42.96 -5.53
N LEU A 312 19.27 -42.96 -5.04
CA LEU A 312 18.91 -43.46 -3.71
C LEU A 312 18.27 -44.85 -3.82
N ASP A 313 18.44 -45.65 -2.77
CA ASP A 313 17.68 -46.89 -2.62
C ASP A 313 16.18 -46.55 -2.47
N PRO A 314 15.25 -47.31 -3.10
CA PRO A 314 13.81 -47.10 -2.90
C PRO A 314 13.34 -47.05 -1.44
N ASP A 315 14.07 -47.71 -0.53
CA ASP A 315 13.78 -47.75 0.90
C ASP A 315 14.61 -46.73 1.72
N ASP A 316 15.33 -45.80 1.06
CA ASP A 316 16.15 -44.80 1.72
C ASP A 316 15.31 -43.86 2.60
N PRO A 317 15.68 -43.62 3.88
CA PRO A 317 14.96 -42.73 4.79
C PRO A 317 14.75 -41.28 4.28
N ALA A 318 15.57 -40.82 3.33
CA ALA A 318 15.39 -39.53 2.67
C ALA A 318 14.07 -39.46 1.87
N LEU A 319 13.61 -40.59 1.32
CA LEU A 319 12.40 -40.70 0.50
C LEU A 319 11.09 -40.69 1.31
N ILE A 320 11.17 -40.81 2.64
CA ILE A 320 10.01 -40.73 3.52
C ILE A 320 9.40 -39.31 3.41
N PRO A 321 8.11 -39.15 3.08
CA PRO A 321 7.49 -37.84 3.01
C PRO A 321 7.54 -37.08 4.33
N PHE A 322 7.60 -35.75 4.28
CA PHE A 322 7.58 -34.91 5.48
C PHE A 322 6.24 -34.89 6.20
N GLY A 323 5.13 -35.24 5.54
CA GLY A 323 3.82 -35.37 6.16
C GLY A 323 3.33 -34.12 6.88
N GLU A 324 2.48 -34.31 7.90
CA GLU A 324 2.00 -33.24 8.78
C GLU A 324 3.05 -32.92 9.85
N GLN A 325 3.41 -31.66 10.05
CA GLN A 325 4.41 -31.26 11.06
C GLN A 325 3.84 -30.15 11.93
N VAL A 326 3.38 -30.50 13.13
CA VAL A 326 2.72 -29.55 14.04
C VAL A 326 3.22 -29.70 15.47
N ALA A 327 3.58 -28.61 16.14
CA ALA A 327 4.02 -28.71 17.53
C ALA A 327 2.84 -28.94 18.49
N MET A 328 1.76 -28.16 18.33
CA MET A 328 0.53 -28.36 19.09
C MET A 328 -0.70 -28.17 18.20
N LEU A 329 -1.52 -29.21 18.08
CA LEU A 329 -2.73 -29.25 17.25
C LEU A 329 -3.98 -29.36 18.14
N ALA A 330 -4.91 -28.43 17.99
CA ALA A 330 -6.28 -28.53 18.50
C ALA A 330 -7.24 -28.92 17.37
N ASP A 331 -7.79 -30.13 17.42
CA ASP A 331 -8.64 -30.72 16.39
C ASP A 331 -9.97 -31.22 16.99
N GLY A 332 -10.96 -30.32 17.06
CA GLY A 332 -12.29 -30.64 17.59
C GLY A 332 -12.85 -29.55 18.49
N GLN A 333 -14.18 -29.46 18.59
CA GLN A 333 -14.88 -28.37 19.30
C GLN A 333 -14.50 -28.20 20.79
N ASN A 334 -14.07 -29.27 21.45
CA ASN A 334 -13.65 -29.27 22.84
C ASN A 334 -12.12 -29.30 23.00
N ALA A 335 -11.36 -29.24 21.90
CA ALA A 335 -9.92 -29.27 21.93
C ALA A 335 -9.35 -27.87 22.19
N GLN A 336 -8.51 -27.76 23.21
CA GLN A 336 -7.79 -26.54 23.53
C GLN A 336 -6.28 -26.76 23.61
N ALA A 337 -5.54 -25.94 22.88
CA ALA A 337 -4.09 -25.87 22.88
C ALA A 337 -3.67 -24.50 23.43
N HIS A 338 -2.96 -24.45 24.54
CA HIS A 338 -2.71 -23.20 25.27
C HIS A 338 -1.23 -23.02 25.58
N VAL A 339 -0.61 -21.95 25.06
CA VAL A 339 0.71 -21.50 25.49
C VAL A 339 0.52 -20.50 26.62
N SER A 340 0.92 -20.87 27.84
CA SER A 340 0.74 -20.03 29.02
C SER A 340 1.66 -18.80 28.99
N SER A 341 1.43 -17.85 29.91
CA SER A 341 2.27 -16.65 30.06
C SER A 341 3.75 -16.92 30.38
N THR A 342 4.09 -18.12 30.87
CA THR A 342 5.50 -18.55 31.07
C THR A 342 6.02 -19.41 29.93
N GLY A 343 5.13 -19.85 29.04
CA GLY A 343 5.47 -20.67 27.88
C GLY A 343 6.18 -19.86 26.80
N SER A 344 7.20 -20.48 26.20
CA SER A 344 7.89 -19.92 25.03
C SER A 344 8.22 -21.03 24.04
N MET A 345 7.81 -20.82 22.79
CA MET A 345 8.02 -21.74 21.68
C MET A 345 8.82 -21.02 20.60
N THR A 346 10.04 -21.50 20.34
CA THR A 346 10.88 -20.98 19.25
C THR A 346 11.06 -22.05 18.19
N TYR A 347 10.76 -21.73 16.92
CA TYR A 347 11.02 -22.61 15.77
C TYR A 347 11.89 -21.88 14.75
N SER A 348 13.09 -22.40 14.49
CA SER A 348 14.11 -21.72 13.65
C SER A 348 14.75 -22.60 12.57
N SER A 349 14.29 -23.84 12.38
CA SER A 349 14.93 -24.83 11.49
C SER A 349 14.46 -24.79 10.04
N GLY A 350 13.35 -24.10 9.75
CA GLY A 350 12.77 -23.99 8.41
C GLY A 350 12.16 -25.30 7.90
N GLY A 351 11.23 -25.21 6.94
CA GLY A 351 10.40 -26.32 6.49
C GLY A 351 8.96 -26.14 6.94
N ASN A 352 8.01 -26.63 6.15
CA ASN A 352 6.56 -26.37 6.17
C ASN A 352 5.80 -26.75 7.47
N ALA A 353 6.48 -26.80 8.61
CA ALA A 353 5.93 -27.05 9.91
C ALA A 353 5.20 -25.83 10.49
N ILE A 354 4.22 -26.12 11.34
CA ILE A 354 3.37 -25.15 12.02
C ILE A 354 3.58 -25.29 13.52
N VAL A 355 3.84 -24.19 14.23
CA VAL A 355 4.00 -24.27 15.69
C VAL A 355 2.64 -24.55 16.34
N LEU A 356 1.62 -23.75 16.04
CA LEU A 356 0.28 -23.89 16.61
C LEU A 356 -0.79 -24.04 15.52
N SER A 357 -1.62 -25.07 15.59
CA SER A 357 -2.69 -25.29 14.60
C SER A 357 -4.04 -25.56 15.26
N ALA A 358 -5.10 -24.98 14.68
CA ALA A 358 -6.49 -25.18 15.11
C ALA A 358 -7.38 -25.59 13.93
N VAL A 359 -8.12 -26.69 14.07
CA VAL A 359 -9.04 -27.20 13.05
C VAL A 359 -10.32 -27.75 13.66
N ASN A 360 -11.38 -27.86 12.85
CA ASN A 360 -12.63 -28.55 13.21
C ASN A 360 -13.28 -28.06 14.52
N GLY A 361 -13.21 -26.75 14.80
CA GLY A 361 -13.72 -26.14 16.04
C GLY A 361 -12.71 -26.06 17.19
N GLY A 362 -11.48 -26.56 17.01
CA GLY A 362 -10.41 -26.48 18.00
C GLY A 362 -10.00 -25.04 18.30
N THR A 363 -9.51 -24.80 19.51
CA THR A 363 -9.08 -23.47 19.97
C THR A 363 -7.62 -23.48 20.40
N VAL A 364 -6.83 -22.56 19.84
CA VAL A 364 -5.48 -22.24 20.27
C VAL A 364 -5.48 -20.91 21.02
N ILE A 365 -4.79 -20.84 22.16
CA ILE A 365 -4.60 -19.63 22.96
C ILE A 365 -3.11 -19.43 23.19
N ASN A 366 -2.58 -18.25 22.84
CA ASN A 366 -1.21 -17.85 23.17
C ASN A 366 -1.22 -16.70 24.18
N ASP A 367 -0.91 -16.98 25.45
CA ASP A 367 -0.61 -15.99 26.49
C ASP A 367 0.91 -15.75 26.66
N GLY A 368 1.73 -16.60 26.04
CA GLY A 368 3.19 -16.60 26.16
C GLY A 368 3.89 -15.95 24.97
N THR A 369 4.99 -16.56 24.51
CA THR A 369 5.75 -16.10 23.33
C THR A 369 5.88 -17.20 22.30
N VAL A 370 5.50 -16.90 21.05
CA VAL A 370 5.76 -17.75 19.89
C VAL A 370 6.70 -17.01 18.96
N THR A 371 7.82 -17.64 18.61
CA THR A 371 8.82 -17.04 17.71
C THR A 371 9.12 -18.01 16.57
N THR A 372 8.98 -17.53 15.34
CA THR A 372 9.36 -18.27 14.15
C THR A 372 10.43 -17.55 13.36
N SER A 373 11.37 -18.32 12.84
CA SER A 373 12.38 -17.88 11.90
C SER A 373 12.77 -19.03 10.96
N GLY A 374 13.46 -18.72 9.87
CA GLY A 374 13.81 -19.72 8.86
C GLY A 374 12.70 -19.95 7.83
N TYR A 375 13.10 -20.34 6.62
CA TYR A 375 12.23 -20.36 5.45
C TYR A 375 11.07 -21.37 5.59
N GLN A 376 9.87 -20.95 5.19
CA GLN A 376 8.61 -21.71 5.27
C GLN A 376 8.18 -22.11 6.69
N SER A 377 8.55 -21.32 7.70
CA SER A 377 8.12 -21.53 9.08
C SER A 377 6.83 -20.79 9.42
N TYR A 378 5.76 -21.52 9.76
CA TYR A 378 4.47 -20.94 10.17
C TYR A 378 4.38 -20.83 11.68
N ALA A 379 3.97 -19.67 12.21
CA ALA A 379 3.76 -19.51 13.64
C ALA A 379 2.44 -20.17 14.03
N MET A 380 1.35 -19.71 13.43
CA MET A 380 0.02 -20.19 13.73
C MET A 380 -0.80 -20.44 12.47
N GLN A 381 -1.73 -21.39 12.56
CA GLN A 381 -2.66 -21.70 11.47
C GLN A 381 -4.03 -22.06 12.03
N ALA A 382 -5.08 -21.57 11.38
CA ALA A 382 -6.42 -22.10 11.61
C ALA A 382 -7.15 -22.40 10.31
N ASN A 383 -7.78 -23.56 10.25
CA ASN A 383 -8.59 -23.97 9.10
C ASN A 383 -9.91 -24.59 9.53
N ASN A 384 -10.88 -24.67 8.61
CA ASN A 384 -12.08 -25.49 8.76
C ASN A 384 -12.83 -25.27 10.10
N GLY A 385 -12.99 -24.01 10.51
CA GLY A 385 -13.69 -23.66 11.76
C GLY A 385 -12.80 -23.59 13.00
N GLY A 386 -11.47 -23.64 12.88
CA GLY A 386 -10.55 -23.46 14.00
C GLY A 386 -10.46 -22.02 14.51
N HIS A 387 -10.07 -21.86 15.77
CA HIS A 387 -10.02 -20.56 16.46
C HIS A 387 -8.64 -20.31 17.08
N ILE A 388 -8.05 -19.13 16.82
CA ILE A 388 -6.81 -18.68 17.47
C ILE A 388 -7.07 -17.39 18.26
N ILE A 389 -6.52 -17.33 19.48
CA ILE A 389 -6.50 -16.15 20.34
C ILE A 389 -5.05 -15.85 20.72
N ASN A 390 -4.52 -14.70 20.32
CA ASN A 390 -3.18 -14.25 20.70
C ASN A 390 -3.27 -13.12 21.73
N ASN A 391 -3.00 -13.42 22.99
CA ASN A 391 -2.87 -12.42 24.08
C ASN A 391 -1.40 -12.05 24.36
N GLY A 392 -0.47 -12.93 23.99
CA GLY A 392 0.95 -12.81 24.23
C GLY A 392 1.72 -12.13 23.09
N VAL A 393 2.95 -12.60 22.86
CA VAL A 393 3.84 -12.08 21.83
C VAL A 393 4.00 -13.10 20.70
N GLU A 394 3.87 -12.62 19.47
CA GLU A 394 4.19 -13.36 18.25
C GLU A 394 5.34 -12.65 17.53
N ASN A 395 6.42 -13.37 17.22
CA ASN A 395 7.57 -12.83 16.50
C ASN A 395 7.79 -13.61 15.20
N ILE A 396 7.77 -12.93 14.07
CA ILE A 396 7.92 -13.53 12.74
C ILE A 396 9.17 -12.99 12.07
N GLY A 397 10.16 -13.86 11.85
CA GLY A 397 11.38 -13.53 11.11
C GLY A 397 12.39 -12.65 11.85
N ILE A 398 12.41 -12.69 13.19
CA ILE A 398 13.19 -11.77 14.05
C ILE A 398 14.42 -12.44 14.73
N ALA A 399 14.51 -13.77 14.79
CA ALA A 399 15.54 -14.43 15.60
C ALA A 399 16.96 -14.43 15.00
N GLY A 400 17.96 -14.07 15.84
CA GLY A 400 19.36 -14.54 15.78
C GLY A 400 20.24 -14.13 14.59
N GLY A 401 19.72 -13.39 13.60
CA GLY A 401 20.51 -12.99 12.43
C GLY A 401 19.73 -12.90 11.11
N TYR A 402 18.46 -12.46 11.13
CA TYR A 402 17.65 -12.19 9.93
C TYR A 402 17.36 -13.42 9.06
N THR A 403 16.83 -14.50 9.64
CA THR A 403 16.32 -15.62 8.85
C THR A 403 14.83 -15.43 8.53
N PRO A 404 14.46 -15.06 7.28
CA PRO A 404 13.07 -14.78 6.90
C PRO A 404 12.21 -16.05 6.99
N THR A 405 10.92 -15.89 7.28
CA THR A 405 9.95 -16.98 7.14
C THR A 405 9.51 -17.15 5.69
N GLY A 406 9.30 -16.06 4.95
CA GLY A 406 8.84 -16.12 3.56
C GLY A 406 7.41 -16.61 3.38
N VAL A 407 6.68 -16.79 4.49
CA VAL A 407 5.29 -17.24 4.53
C VAL A 407 4.53 -16.41 5.56
N ALA A 408 3.22 -16.29 5.34
CA ALA A 408 2.28 -15.73 6.29
C ALA A 408 1.55 -16.86 7.03
N ASP A 409 1.05 -16.57 8.22
CA ASP A 409 0.10 -17.43 8.90
C ASP A 409 -1.21 -17.51 8.12
N ILE A 410 -1.81 -18.71 8.09
CA ILE A 410 -2.92 -19.02 7.18
C ILE A 410 -4.22 -19.19 7.97
N TYR A 411 -5.25 -18.45 7.55
CA TYR A 411 -6.60 -18.53 8.09
C TYR A 411 -7.60 -18.76 6.96
N SER A 412 -8.18 -19.96 6.91
CA SER A 412 -9.06 -20.36 5.81
C SER A 412 -10.28 -21.15 6.26
N GLY A 413 -11.40 -20.95 5.56
CA GLY A 413 -12.63 -21.70 5.75
C GLY A 413 -13.65 -21.00 6.64
N ALA A 414 -14.93 -21.29 6.39
CA ALA A 414 -16.03 -20.70 7.13
C ALA A 414 -15.97 -21.08 8.62
N GLY A 415 -16.21 -20.09 9.49
CA GLY A 415 -16.15 -20.25 10.94
C GLY A 415 -14.75 -20.17 11.54
N THR A 416 -13.69 -20.13 10.72
CA THR A 416 -12.31 -19.96 11.18
C THR A 416 -12.09 -18.54 11.69
N THR A 417 -11.44 -18.38 12.85
CA THR A 417 -11.21 -17.04 13.45
C THR A 417 -9.80 -16.82 14.02
N LEU A 418 -9.32 -15.57 13.94
CA LEU A 418 -8.20 -15.04 14.73
C LEU A 418 -8.66 -13.84 15.56
N ASN A 419 -8.29 -13.78 16.83
CA ASN A 419 -8.34 -12.57 17.65
C ASN A 419 -6.96 -12.25 18.22
N ASN A 420 -6.34 -11.16 17.79
CA ASN A 420 -5.09 -10.66 18.36
C ASN A 420 -5.38 -9.56 19.40
N TYR A 421 -5.02 -9.80 20.66
CA TYR A 421 -5.03 -8.82 21.76
C TYR A 421 -3.62 -8.42 22.23
N GLY A 422 -2.63 -9.23 21.87
CA GLY A 422 -1.23 -9.08 22.25
C GLY A 422 -0.43 -8.20 21.28
N THR A 423 0.81 -8.59 21.05
CA THR A 423 1.76 -7.88 20.18
C THR A 423 2.36 -8.81 19.16
N VAL A 424 2.25 -8.43 17.89
CA VAL A 424 2.85 -9.13 16.75
C VAL A 424 3.99 -8.28 16.23
N ASN A 425 5.19 -8.86 16.15
CA ASN A 425 6.36 -8.23 15.56
C ASN A 425 6.76 -8.99 14.30
N ILE A 426 6.92 -8.27 13.19
CA ILE A 426 7.32 -8.84 11.90
C ILE A 426 8.60 -8.16 11.42
N GLY A 427 9.63 -8.95 11.15
CA GLY A 427 10.90 -8.46 10.61
C GLY A 427 10.75 -7.79 9.24
N GLY A 428 11.65 -6.87 8.92
CA GLY A 428 11.71 -6.22 7.61
C GLY A 428 12.12 -7.17 6.48
N PHE A 429 12.38 -6.63 5.29
CA PHE A 429 12.80 -7.41 4.14
C PHE A 429 14.19 -8.03 4.38
N SER A 430 14.37 -9.33 4.19
CA SER A 430 15.60 -10.02 4.60
C SER A 430 16.79 -9.83 3.62
N VAL A 431 17.98 -10.28 4.04
CA VAL A 431 19.21 -10.30 3.21
C VAL A 431 19.11 -11.22 1.97
N ASN A 432 18.17 -12.17 1.96
CA ASN A 432 17.98 -13.12 0.85
C ASN A 432 16.80 -12.75 -0.05
N SER A 433 16.36 -11.50 0.01
CA SER A 433 15.23 -10.96 -0.74
C SER A 433 13.88 -11.64 -0.48
N ILE A 434 13.70 -12.19 0.71
CA ILE A 434 12.45 -12.82 1.14
C ILE A 434 11.73 -11.86 2.09
N ALA A 435 10.45 -11.62 1.80
CA ALA A 435 9.55 -10.80 2.60
C ALA A 435 8.99 -11.59 3.78
N ASN A 436 8.74 -10.92 4.90
CA ASN A 436 7.94 -11.48 5.99
C ASN A 436 6.54 -10.84 5.94
N SER A 437 5.51 -11.64 6.18
CA SER A 437 4.12 -11.21 6.22
C SER A 437 3.49 -11.79 7.48
N TRP A 438 2.37 -11.20 7.93
CA TRP A 438 1.64 -11.73 9.07
C TRP A 438 0.55 -12.71 8.62
N LEU A 439 -0.44 -12.27 7.83
CA LEU A 439 -1.65 -13.07 7.57
C LEU A 439 -2.00 -13.21 6.09
N ASP A 440 -2.42 -14.41 5.71
CA ASP A 440 -3.25 -14.71 4.54
C ASP A 440 -4.65 -15.18 5.00
N ILE A 441 -5.69 -14.43 4.66
CA ILE A 441 -7.07 -14.69 5.11
C ILE A 441 -7.98 -14.94 3.91
N SER A 442 -8.66 -16.10 3.91
CA SER A 442 -9.50 -16.50 2.77
C SER A 442 -10.70 -17.39 3.14
N SER A 443 -11.52 -17.69 2.13
CA SER A 443 -12.57 -18.73 2.18
C SER A 443 -13.57 -18.58 3.33
N GLY A 444 -13.92 -17.34 3.70
CA GLY A 444 -14.87 -17.03 4.76
C GLY A 444 -14.29 -16.93 6.18
N ALA A 445 -12.96 -17.03 6.33
CA ALA A 445 -12.30 -16.81 7.62
C ALA A 445 -12.34 -15.33 8.04
N VAL A 446 -12.31 -15.09 9.35
CA VAL A 446 -12.38 -13.75 9.96
C VAL A 446 -11.22 -13.54 10.93
N ALA A 447 -10.36 -12.55 10.66
CA ALA A 447 -9.30 -12.16 11.59
C ALA A 447 -9.53 -10.75 12.14
N THR A 448 -9.38 -10.59 13.45
CA THR A 448 -9.57 -9.32 14.15
C THR A 448 -8.31 -8.94 14.92
N ASN A 449 -7.77 -7.76 14.63
CA ASN A 449 -6.71 -7.14 15.41
C ASN A 449 -7.31 -6.17 16.46
N ASN A 450 -7.06 -6.44 17.73
CA ASN A 450 -7.40 -5.62 18.90
C ASN A 450 -6.14 -5.18 19.67
N GLY A 451 -4.95 -5.58 19.20
CA GLY A 451 -3.66 -5.34 19.82
C GLY A 451 -2.73 -4.56 18.89
N ALA A 452 -1.43 -4.75 19.06
CA ALA A 452 -0.41 -4.10 18.23
C ALA A 452 0.16 -5.05 17.18
N VAL A 453 0.34 -4.54 15.97
CA VAL A 453 1.05 -5.20 14.87
C VAL A 453 2.15 -4.26 14.40
N ASN A 454 3.41 -4.68 14.56
CA ASN A 454 4.60 -3.93 14.22
C ASN A 454 5.29 -4.60 13.04
N TYR A 455 5.21 -3.99 11.87
CA TYR A 455 5.94 -4.46 10.69
C TYR A 455 7.23 -3.68 10.50
N GLY A 456 8.28 -4.33 9.99
CA GLY A 456 9.55 -3.68 9.74
C GLY A 456 10.31 -3.40 11.03
N VAL A 457 10.23 -4.29 12.02
CA VAL A 457 10.91 -4.08 13.32
C VAL A 457 12.42 -4.13 13.25
N SER A 458 12.96 -4.50 12.09
CA SER A 458 14.37 -4.62 11.80
C SER A 458 14.66 -4.00 10.43
N LYS A 459 15.84 -3.40 10.26
CA LYS A 459 16.28 -2.86 8.97
C LYS A 459 16.21 -3.91 7.87
N ASP A 460 15.95 -3.45 6.65
CA ASP A 460 15.99 -4.32 5.48
C ASP A 460 17.42 -4.81 5.23
N GLY A 461 17.56 -6.13 5.07
CA GLY A 461 18.82 -6.77 4.73
C GLY A 461 19.22 -6.60 3.26
N THR A 462 18.22 -6.52 2.37
CA THR A 462 18.38 -6.09 0.98
C THR A 462 17.26 -5.15 0.60
N ALA A 463 17.55 -4.24 -0.31
CA ALA A 463 16.55 -3.30 -0.78
C ALA A 463 15.76 -3.90 -1.96
N SER A 464 14.45 -3.62 -2.02
CA SER A 464 13.51 -4.25 -2.97
C SER A 464 12.43 -3.28 -3.39
N SER A 465 12.00 -3.36 -4.65
CA SER A 465 10.86 -2.60 -5.18
C SER A 465 9.50 -3.26 -4.90
N TYR A 466 9.50 -4.47 -4.34
CA TYR A 466 8.28 -5.22 -4.02
C TYR A 466 7.53 -4.57 -2.85
N ILE A 467 6.21 -4.43 -3.00
CA ILE A 467 5.32 -3.98 -1.92
C ILE A 467 4.90 -5.21 -1.12
N VAL A 468 5.41 -5.34 0.10
CA VAL A 468 5.10 -6.47 0.98
C VAL A 468 3.75 -6.26 1.67
N PRO A 469 2.76 -7.15 1.48
CA PRO A 469 1.53 -7.10 2.27
C PRO A 469 1.80 -7.63 3.68
N VAL A 470 1.54 -6.82 4.70
CA VAL A 470 1.56 -7.28 6.10
C VAL A 470 0.38 -8.21 6.35
N VAL A 471 -0.81 -7.81 5.90
CA VAL A 471 -2.02 -8.63 5.88
C VAL A 471 -2.55 -8.70 4.46
N ARG A 472 -2.86 -9.91 3.96
CA ARG A 472 -3.53 -10.11 2.68
C ARG A 472 -4.90 -10.77 2.89
N VAL A 473 -5.91 -10.21 2.24
CA VAL A 473 -7.30 -10.68 2.30
C VAL A 473 -7.81 -10.94 0.90
N PHE A 474 -8.34 -12.12 0.66
CA PHE A 474 -8.80 -12.54 -0.67
C PHE A 474 -9.86 -13.64 -0.58
N GLY A 475 -10.56 -13.92 -1.68
CA GLY A 475 -11.35 -15.16 -1.82
C GLY A 475 -12.41 -15.39 -0.74
N GLY A 476 -13.08 -14.33 -0.28
CA GLY A 476 -14.10 -14.37 0.77
C GLY A 476 -13.59 -14.11 2.19
N GLY A 477 -12.30 -13.85 2.39
CA GLY A 477 -11.73 -13.53 3.70
C GLY A 477 -12.18 -12.17 4.26
N THR A 478 -12.13 -12.03 5.58
CA THR A 478 -12.44 -10.79 6.31
C THR A 478 -11.33 -10.42 7.29
N PHE A 479 -10.85 -9.18 7.21
CA PHE A 479 -9.96 -8.60 8.22
C PHE A 479 -10.60 -7.38 8.90
N ILE A 480 -10.47 -7.30 10.21
CA ILE A 480 -10.99 -6.20 11.03
C ILE A 480 -9.85 -5.67 11.91
N ASN A 481 -9.43 -4.42 11.69
CA ASN A 481 -8.65 -3.69 12.68
C ASN A 481 -9.63 -2.96 13.61
N ALA A 482 -9.78 -3.46 14.83
CA ALA A 482 -10.89 -3.10 15.70
C ALA A 482 -10.76 -1.68 16.28
N GLY A 483 -11.89 -1.00 16.39
CA GLY A 483 -11.99 0.26 17.13
C GLY A 483 -12.15 0.01 18.63
N LYS A 484 -11.81 1.01 19.44
CA LYS A 484 -11.80 0.94 20.90
C LYS A 484 -13.11 0.39 21.49
N ASN A 485 -14.26 0.87 21.00
CA ASN A 485 -15.58 0.49 21.51
C ASN A 485 -16.00 -0.94 21.13
N ASN A 486 -15.43 -1.49 20.07
CA ASN A 486 -15.73 -2.82 19.56
C ASN A 486 -14.73 -3.87 20.05
N SER A 487 -13.68 -3.45 20.76
CA SER A 487 -12.67 -4.35 21.33
C SER A 487 -13.00 -4.72 22.77
N VAL A 488 -12.91 -6.01 23.08
CA VAL A 488 -13.12 -6.53 24.44
C VAL A 488 -12.04 -6.12 25.43
N ASN A 489 -10.84 -5.74 24.96
CA ASN A 489 -9.75 -5.26 25.82
C ASN A 489 -9.81 -3.73 26.05
N GLY A 490 -10.78 -3.03 25.45
CA GLY A 490 -10.95 -1.59 25.59
C GLY A 490 -9.89 -0.74 24.87
N PHE A 491 -9.09 -1.33 24.00
CA PHE A 491 -8.11 -0.66 23.14
C PHE A 491 -8.49 -0.75 21.66
N ALA A 492 -8.03 0.21 20.85
CA ALA A 492 -8.11 0.09 19.40
C ALA A 492 -6.94 -0.75 18.88
N GLY A 493 -7.18 -1.57 17.85
CA GLY A 493 -6.13 -2.25 17.12
C GLY A 493 -5.22 -1.24 16.39
N VAL A 494 -3.92 -1.49 16.43
CA VAL A 494 -2.90 -0.68 15.75
C VAL A 494 -2.11 -1.56 14.79
N LEU A 495 -2.02 -1.14 13.53
CA LEU A 495 -1.08 -1.67 12.54
C LEU A 495 -0.08 -0.56 12.20
N TYR A 496 1.18 -0.74 12.59
CA TYR A 496 2.25 0.23 12.38
C TYR A 496 3.32 -0.35 11.46
N ILE A 497 3.67 0.40 10.42
CA ILE A 497 4.66 0.02 9.43
C ILE A 497 5.93 0.87 9.66
N GLY A 498 7.02 0.21 10.03
CA GLY A 498 8.34 0.82 10.20
C GLY A 498 8.64 1.35 11.58
N ARG A 499 8.41 0.55 12.63
CA ARG A 499 8.87 0.84 14.00
C ARG A 499 9.49 -0.37 14.67
N GLU A 500 10.35 -0.13 15.65
CA GLU A 500 11.02 -1.18 16.44
C GLU A 500 10.03 -2.08 17.19
N ALA A 501 10.45 -3.33 17.46
CA ALA A 501 9.66 -4.36 18.14
C ALA A 501 9.30 -3.99 19.58
N SER A 502 8.26 -4.65 20.12
CA SER A 502 7.91 -4.60 21.54
C SER A 502 7.46 -5.95 22.05
N SER A 503 7.71 -6.23 23.33
CA SER A 503 7.14 -7.36 24.06
C SER A 503 6.02 -6.94 25.04
N ASP A 504 5.69 -5.65 25.08
CA ASP A 504 4.58 -5.16 25.91
C ASP A 504 3.25 -5.63 25.33
N ILE A 505 2.38 -6.14 26.19
CA ILE A 505 1.04 -6.66 25.86
C ILE A 505 -0.07 -5.98 26.68
N SER A 506 0.29 -4.99 27.50
CA SER A 506 -0.58 -4.42 28.54
C SER A 506 -0.91 -2.95 28.33
N SER A 507 0.03 -2.16 27.80
CA SER A 507 -0.21 -0.75 27.50
C SER A 507 -1.15 -0.55 26.32
N ASP A 508 -1.50 0.69 26.01
CA ASP A 508 -2.21 1.02 24.78
C ASP A 508 -1.42 0.50 23.56
N PRO A 509 -2.03 -0.23 22.60
CA PRO A 509 -1.37 -0.72 21.40
C PRO A 509 -0.55 0.30 20.61
N LEU A 510 -0.90 1.59 20.70
CA LEU A 510 -0.11 2.65 20.07
C LEU A 510 1.29 2.78 20.69
N LEU A 511 1.44 2.48 21.98
CA LEU A 511 2.70 2.52 22.74
C LEU A 511 3.51 1.23 22.67
N ARG A 512 2.96 0.15 22.10
CA ARG A 512 3.61 -1.18 22.01
C ARG A 512 4.56 -1.26 20.82
N GLY A 513 5.53 -0.36 20.74
CA GLY A 513 6.59 -0.31 19.73
C GLY A 513 7.63 0.74 20.09
N GLY A 514 8.81 0.68 19.46
CA GLY A 514 9.87 1.67 19.69
C GLY A 514 9.89 2.78 18.63
N MET A 515 11.09 3.24 18.29
CA MET A 515 11.29 4.33 17.32
C MET A 515 11.01 3.88 15.88
N ASP A 516 10.78 4.85 15.00
CA ASP A 516 10.68 4.57 13.57
C ASP A 516 11.99 3.99 13.01
N VAL A 517 11.86 2.95 12.20
CA VAL A 517 12.97 2.28 11.51
C VAL A 517 12.96 2.73 10.05
N VAL A 518 14.15 3.00 9.52
CA VAL A 518 14.33 3.36 8.11
C VAL A 518 14.34 2.11 7.24
N HIS A 519 13.54 2.13 6.18
CA HIS A 519 13.42 1.05 5.21
C HIS A 519 13.74 1.51 3.80
N THR A 520 14.20 0.56 2.99
CA THR A 520 14.46 0.76 1.55
C THR A 520 13.52 -0.09 0.70
N SER A 521 12.75 -0.97 1.33
CA SER A 521 11.61 -1.70 0.77
C SER A 521 10.30 -0.96 1.01
N ARG A 522 9.23 -1.44 0.36
CA ARG A 522 7.89 -0.86 0.46
C ARG A 522 6.94 -1.86 1.10
N ALA A 523 5.89 -1.36 1.75
CA ALA A 523 4.89 -2.21 2.38
C ALA A 523 3.46 -1.76 2.11
N ALA A 524 2.55 -2.72 2.11
CA ALA A 524 1.12 -2.52 2.21
C ALA A 524 0.66 -3.00 3.59
N GLY A 525 0.09 -2.12 4.42
CA GLY A 525 -0.44 -2.53 5.72
C GLY A 525 -1.50 -3.62 5.56
N ILE A 526 -2.46 -3.38 4.65
CA ILE A 526 -3.46 -4.37 4.25
C ILE A 526 -3.56 -4.40 2.73
N GLN A 527 -3.51 -5.60 2.14
CA GLN A 527 -3.79 -5.84 0.74
C GLN A 527 -5.13 -6.58 0.60
N ALA A 528 -6.13 -5.89 0.05
CA ALA A 528 -7.45 -6.41 -0.27
C ALA A 528 -7.52 -6.77 -1.76
N VAL A 529 -7.68 -8.07 -2.06
CA VAL A 529 -7.82 -8.59 -3.43
C VAL A 529 -9.24 -9.13 -3.60
N GLY A 530 -9.73 -9.19 -4.84
CA GLY A 530 -11.13 -9.48 -5.17
C GLY A 530 -11.88 -10.47 -4.27
N ASN A 531 -13.15 -10.16 -4.00
CA ASN A 531 -13.99 -10.84 -3.01
C ASN A 531 -13.47 -10.76 -1.56
N SER A 532 -12.84 -9.66 -1.15
CA SER A 532 -12.36 -9.46 0.23
C SER A 532 -13.23 -8.48 1.01
N THR A 533 -13.25 -8.62 2.34
CA THR A 533 -13.81 -7.63 3.26
C THR A 533 -12.72 -7.11 4.20
N VAL A 534 -12.52 -5.80 4.27
CA VAL A 534 -11.56 -5.14 5.16
C VAL A 534 -12.26 -4.01 5.89
N LYS A 535 -12.17 -3.99 7.22
CA LYS A 535 -12.66 -2.90 8.06
C LYS A 535 -11.55 -2.36 8.95
N ASN A 536 -11.26 -1.06 8.83
CA ASN A 536 -10.39 -0.36 9.76
C ASN A 536 -11.21 0.58 10.66
N ASP A 537 -11.50 0.16 11.87
CA ASP A 537 -12.04 1.00 12.96
C ASP A 537 -10.96 1.41 13.97
N GLY A 538 -9.75 0.82 13.86
CA GLY A 538 -8.57 1.16 14.67
C GLY A 538 -7.64 2.13 13.95
N GLN A 539 -6.33 1.95 14.13
CA GLN A 539 -5.30 2.81 13.53
C GLN A 539 -4.38 2.04 12.57
N ILE A 540 -4.08 2.65 11.42
CA ILE A 540 -2.99 2.23 10.52
C ILE A 540 -2.01 3.39 10.37
N ILE A 541 -0.72 3.15 10.60
CA ILE A 541 0.31 4.19 10.59
C ILE A 541 1.46 3.78 9.68
N ILE A 542 1.80 4.64 8.71
CA ILE A 542 3.04 4.57 7.94
C ILE A 542 4.08 5.43 8.68
N GLY A 543 5.14 4.81 9.19
CA GLY A 543 6.23 5.48 9.89
C GLY A 543 7.07 6.37 8.96
N SER A 544 7.80 7.30 9.55
CA SER A 544 8.62 8.29 8.85
C SER A 544 9.75 7.70 8.01
N GLY A 545 10.18 6.47 8.33
CA GLY A 545 11.23 5.74 7.64
C GLY A 545 10.82 5.04 6.34
N PHE A 546 9.58 5.21 5.88
CA PHE A 546 9.05 4.60 4.65
C PHE A 546 8.71 5.62 3.56
N ASP A 547 8.76 5.15 2.32
CA ASP A 547 8.18 5.77 1.14
C ASP A 547 7.56 4.74 0.19
N GLY A 548 6.85 5.20 -0.85
CA GLY A 548 6.22 4.32 -1.84
C GLY A 548 5.21 3.31 -1.28
N SER A 549 4.77 3.49 -0.04
CA SER A 549 4.05 2.51 0.76
C SER A 549 2.57 2.83 0.85
N GLN A 550 1.78 1.82 1.20
CA GLN A 550 0.32 1.87 1.13
C GLN A 550 -0.25 1.45 2.47
N ALA A 551 -1.11 2.26 3.11
CA ALA A 551 -1.77 1.78 4.33
C ALA A 551 -2.79 0.69 3.97
N ILE A 552 -3.63 0.94 2.96
CA ILE A 552 -4.52 -0.05 2.36
C ILE A 552 -4.37 -0.07 0.83
N SER A 553 -4.06 -1.24 0.28
CA SER A 553 -3.98 -1.52 -1.15
C SER A 553 -5.19 -2.34 -1.60
N VAL A 554 -5.91 -1.89 -2.62
CA VAL A 554 -7.17 -2.52 -3.06
C VAL A 554 -7.17 -2.81 -4.55
N SER A 555 -7.47 -4.06 -4.91
CA SER A 555 -7.49 -4.52 -6.31
C SER A 555 -8.55 -5.58 -6.60
N GLY A 556 -8.92 -5.69 -7.88
CA GLY A 556 -9.88 -6.68 -8.36
C GLY A 556 -11.34 -6.23 -8.29
N THR A 557 -12.25 -7.19 -8.15
CA THR A 557 -13.71 -6.99 -8.19
C THR A 557 -14.37 -7.41 -6.89
N ASN A 558 -15.56 -6.87 -6.61
CA ASN A 558 -16.38 -7.22 -5.45
C ASN A 558 -15.60 -7.12 -4.11
N VAL A 559 -14.80 -6.07 -3.96
CA VAL A 559 -14.11 -5.77 -2.70
C VAL A 559 -15.04 -4.97 -1.77
N ASN A 560 -14.89 -5.13 -0.47
CA ASN A 560 -15.59 -4.34 0.54
C ASN A 560 -14.59 -3.80 1.57
N VAL A 561 -14.04 -2.62 1.30
CA VAL A 561 -13.01 -1.97 2.11
C VAL A 561 -13.59 -0.69 2.71
N THR A 562 -13.61 -0.62 4.04
CA THR A 562 -14.10 0.55 4.77
C THR A 562 -13.16 0.95 5.89
N VAL A 563 -12.77 2.22 5.94
CA VAL A 563 -12.31 2.86 7.18
C VAL A 563 -13.56 3.31 7.91
N GLY A 564 -13.86 2.77 9.08
CA GLY A 564 -15.05 3.16 9.84
C GLY A 564 -14.90 4.56 10.45
N ALA A 565 -15.98 5.07 11.05
CA ALA A 565 -16.04 6.45 11.58
C ALA A 565 -14.95 6.74 12.63
N ASP A 566 -14.59 5.75 13.45
CA ASP A 566 -13.54 5.85 14.46
C ASP A 566 -12.15 5.47 13.91
N GLY A 567 -12.09 4.95 12.69
CA GLY A 567 -10.87 4.49 12.05
C GLY A 567 -9.96 5.64 11.65
N VAL A 568 -8.66 5.45 11.84
CA VAL A 568 -7.64 6.44 11.50
C VAL A 568 -6.56 5.81 10.61
N ILE A 569 -6.14 6.53 9.58
CA ILE A 569 -4.93 6.26 8.81
C ILE A 569 -4.03 7.49 8.90
N THR A 570 -2.77 7.30 9.29
CA THR A 570 -1.77 8.37 9.35
C THR A 570 -0.57 8.02 8.49
N ASP A 571 -0.20 8.92 7.60
CA ASP A 571 1.01 8.83 6.79
C ASP A 571 2.03 9.86 7.25
N ASN A 572 3.14 9.39 7.84
CA ASN A 572 4.27 10.22 8.26
C ASN A 572 5.49 10.04 7.34
N GLY A 573 5.40 9.21 6.29
CA GLY A 573 6.56 8.80 5.51
C GLY A 573 7.23 9.95 4.76
N ASN A 574 8.55 10.04 4.86
CA ASN A 574 9.36 11.12 4.28
C ASN A 574 10.79 10.66 3.91
N TYR A 575 11.03 9.34 3.86
CA TYR A 575 12.34 8.79 3.51
C TYR A 575 12.47 8.65 1.98
N PRO A 576 13.66 8.67 1.35
CA PRO A 576 14.94 9.22 1.82
C PRO A 576 15.09 10.73 1.55
N VAL A 577 15.91 11.37 2.37
CA VAL A 577 16.35 12.78 2.25
C VAL A 577 17.81 12.90 1.81
N ALA A 578 18.36 11.90 1.10
CA ALA A 578 19.69 12.01 0.52
C ALA A 578 19.70 13.08 -0.60
N GLU A 579 20.77 13.86 -0.70
CA GLU A 579 20.88 14.93 -1.69
C GLU A 579 20.62 14.39 -3.11
N GLY A 580 19.68 15.01 -3.83
CA GLY A 580 19.29 14.59 -5.19
C GLY A 580 18.29 13.43 -5.27
N THR A 581 17.81 12.90 -4.14
CA THR A 581 16.72 11.92 -4.08
C THR A 581 15.43 12.53 -3.55
N SER A 582 14.30 11.85 -3.74
CA SER A 582 13.03 12.28 -3.18
C SER A 582 12.16 11.09 -2.78
N PRO A 583 11.31 11.23 -1.74
CA PRO A 583 10.38 10.20 -1.33
C PRO A 583 9.41 9.81 -2.44
N LEU A 584 9.27 8.51 -2.65
CA LEU A 584 8.21 7.96 -3.47
C LEU A 584 6.84 8.14 -2.78
N ARG A 585 5.79 8.26 -3.60
CA ARG A 585 4.44 8.54 -3.10
C ARG A 585 3.92 7.44 -2.17
N ASN A 586 3.58 7.83 -0.96
CA ASN A 586 2.74 7.02 -0.08
C ASN A 586 1.26 7.22 -0.43
N ALA A 587 0.45 6.21 -0.13
CA ALA A 587 -1.00 6.30 -0.25
C ALA A 587 -1.67 5.76 1.02
N ALA A 588 -2.58 6.54 1.61
CA ALA A 588 -3.42 6.03 2.68
C ALA A 588 -4.36 4.94 2.12
N ILE A 589 -5.04 5.22 1.00
CA ILE A 589 -5.78 4.22 0.23
C ILE A 589 -5.32 4.26 -1.23
N TYR A 590 -4.76 3.16 -1.69
CA TYR A 590 -4.41 2.91 -3.09
C TYR A 590 -5.46 1.99 -3.71
N SER A 591 -6.13 2.40 -4.79
CA SER A 591 -7.20 1.61 -5.42
C SER A 591 -7.09 1.54 -6.94
N ASN A 592 -7.05 0.31 -7.45
CA ASN A 592 -7.41 -0.05 -8.83
C ASN A 592 -8.58 -1.06 -8.87
N ALA A 593 -9.37 -1.14 -7.80
CA ALA A 593 -10.53 -2.00 -7.77
C ALA A 593 -11.63 -1.47 -8.70
N THR A 594 -12.22 -2.35 -9.51
CA THR A 594 -13.17 -1.97 -10.56
C THR A 594 -14.63 -2.16 -10.15
N SER A 595 -14.90 -2.80 -9.01
CA SER A 595 -16.24 -2.93 -8.42
C SER A 595 -16.19 -3.22 -6.92
N GLY A 596 -17.29 -2.93 -6.23
CA GLY A 596 -17.41 -3.07 -4.79
C GLY A 596 -17.46 -1.73 -4.07
N THR A 597 -17.05 -1.70 -2.80
CA THR A 597 -16.98 -0.50 -1.97
C THR A 597 -15.54 -0.30 -1.50
N VAL A 598 -15.00 0.90 -1.73
CA VAL A 598 -13.76 1.37 -1.13
C VAL A 598 -14.06 2.75 -0.55
N ASN A 599 -14.21 2.86 0.76
CA ASN A 599 -14.63 4.09 1.41
C ASN A 599 -13.78 4.43 2.65
N ASN A 600 -13.28 5.66 2.70
CA ASN A 600 -12.85 6.27 3.95
C ASN A 600 -14.05 6.91 4.66
N GLY A 601 -14.57 6.27 5.71
CA GLY A 601 -15.56 6.84 6.61
C GLY A 601 -14.97 7.48 7.87
N GLY A 602 -13.67 7.30 8.12
CA GLY A 602 -12.95 7.81 9.29
C GLY A 602 -12.04 8.99 8.96
N THR A 603 -10.84 9.03 9.55
CA THR A 603 -9.88 10.11 9.36
C THR A 603 -8.61 9.64 8.66
N ILE A 604 -8.18 10.39 7.64
CA ILE A 604 -6.85 10.26 7.01
C ILE A 604 -6.03 11.51 7.34
N ASN A 605 -4.80 11.34 7.83
CA ASN A 605 -3.84 12.42 8.08
C ASN A 605 -2.59 12.24 7.21
N LEU A 606 -2.27 13.23 6.38
CA LEU A 606 -1.07 13.26 5.53
C LEU A 606 -0.06 14.24 6.13
N ASN A 607 0.88 13.73 6.92
CA ASN A 607 1.94 14.50 7.58
C ASN A 607 3.31 14.33 6.89
N GLY A 608 3.45 13.28 6.07
CA GLY A 608 4.66 12.96 5.33
C GLY A 608 4.88 13.85 4.10
N ALA A 609 5.75 13.39 3.20
CA ALA A 609 6.00 14.04 1.92
C ALA A 609 5.43 13.22 0.76
N ASN A 610 4.95 13.91 -0.28
CA ASN A 610 4.44 13.30 -1.50
C ASN A 610 3.31 12.28 -1.24
N GLY A 611 2.53 12.46 -0.16
CA GLY A 611 1.46 11.55 0.24
C GLY A 611 0.15 11.80 -0.51
N ALA A 612 -0.63 10.73 -0.71
CA ALA A 612 -1.99 10.81 -1.23
C ALA A 612 -3.00 10.17 -0.27
N GLY A 613 -4.09 10.87 0.03
CA GLY A 613 -5.17 10.32 0.86
C GLY A 613 -5.90 9.20 0.12
N LEU A 614 -6.52 9.54 -1.00
CA LEU A 614 -7.01 8.57 -1.97
C LEU A 614 -6.18 8.65 -3.24
N TYR A 615 -5.52 7.55 -3.61
CA TYR A 615 -4.86 7.40 -4.90
C TYR A 615 -5.64 6.40 -5.76
N VAL A 616 -6.39 6.90 -6.74
CA VAL A 616 -7.29 6.11 -7.59
C VAL A 616 -6.75 6.11 -9.02
N PHE A 617 -6.47 4.93 -9.57
CA PHE A 617 -5.83 4.83 -10.88
C PHE A 617 -6.33 3.65 -11.72
N GLY A 618 -6.14 3.75 -13.03
CA GLY A 618 -6.35 2.64 -13.98
C GLY A 618 -7.76 2.06 -13.99
N GLY A 619 -8.80 2.89 -13.85
CA GLY A 619 -10.19 2.43 -13.77
C GLY A 619 -10.67 2.06 -12.37
N GLY A 620 -9.86 2.37 -11.34
CA GLY A 620 -10.19 2.13 -9.94
C GLY A 620 -11.35 2.98 -9.42
N LEU A 621 -11.91 2.58 -8.28
CA LEU A 621 -12.89 3.36 -7.52
C LEU A 621 -12.47 3.55 -6.06
N ALA A 622 -12.72 4.74 -5.51
CA ALA A 622 -12.64 5.00 -4.08
C ALA A 622 -13.54 6.18 -3.67
N SER A 623 -13.90 6.25 -2.41
CA SER A 623 -14.71 7.33 -1.85
C SER A 623 -14.21 7.75 -0.46
N SER A 624 -14.53 8.97 -0.05
CA SER A 624 -14.33 9.45 1.31
C SER A 624 -15.58 10.15 1.80
N SER A 625 -16.28 9.52 2.76
CA SER A 625 -17.37 10.11 3.54
C SER A 625 -16.90 10.68 4.87
N GLY A 626 -15.68 10.35 5.31
CA GLY A 626 -15.03 10.88 6.50
C GLY A 626 -14.19 12.12 6.22
N THR A 627 -13.13 12.30 7.00
CA THR A 627 -12.22 13.44 6.93
C THR A 627 -10.88 13.05 6.31
N ILE A 628 -10.35 13.91 5.44
CA ILE A 628 -8.96 13.86 4.96
C ILE A 628 -8.29 15.18 5.35
N ASN A 629 -7.17 15.12 6.06
CA ASN A 629 -6.34 16.26 6.38
C ASN A 629 -5.06 16.20 5.55
N ALA A 630 -4.92 17.11 4.58
CA ALA A 630 -3.74 17.26 3.75
C ALA A 630 -2.80 18.33 4.36
N GLY A 631 -1.78 17.86 5.07
CA GLY A 631 -0.75 18.71 5.66
C GLY A 631 0.31 19.17 4.67
N GLU A 632 1.20 20.06 5.13
CA GLU A 632 2.35 20.51 4.35
C GLU A 632 3.28 19.32 4.07
N SER A 633 3.79 19.21 2.83
CA SER A 633 4.91 18.31 2.58
C SER A 633 6.19 18.97 3.12
N PRO A 634 6.99 18.28 3.96
CA PRO A 634 8.28 18.82 4.45
C PRO A 634 9.27 19.20 3.35
N LEU A 635 9.02 18.82 2.10
CA LEU A 635 9.87 19.07 0.94
C LEU A 635 9.27 20.09 -0.04
N PHE A 636 8.13 20.70 0.29
CA PHE A 636 7.45 21.65 -0.60
C PHE A 636 8.35 22.83 -0.96
N ALA A 637 8.95 23.49 0.03
CA ALA A 637 9.79 24.67 -0.18
C ALA A 637 11.05 24.40 -1.03
N THR A 638 11.56 23.16 -1.04
CA THR A 638 12.81 22.80 -1.73
C THR A 638 12.60 22.13 -3.08
N THR A 639 11.51 21.38 -3.26
CA THR A 639 11.27 20.54 -4.44
C THR A 639 9.93 20.78 -5.14
N GLY A 640 9.00 21.49 -4.50
CA GLY A 640 7.63 21.63 -4.96
C GLY A 640 6.79 20.34 -4.80
N LEU A 641 7.28 19.32 -4.09
CA LEU A 641 6.49 18.14 -3.74
C LEU A 641 5.37 18.53 -2.78
N ARG A 642 4.18 17.96 -3.01
CA ARG A 642 2.93 18.31 -2.32
C ARG A 642 2.24 17.06 -1.80
N ASN A 643 1.41 17.24 -0.78
CA ASN A 643 0.44 16.22 -0.37
C ASN A 643 -0.90 16.46 -1.09
N TYR A 644 -1.56 15.36 -1.46
CA TYR A 644 -2.81 15.37 -2.22
C TYR A 644 -3.91 14.69 -1.41
N GLY A 645 -5.00 15.37 -1.11
CA GLY A 645 -6.12 14.73 -0.43
C GLY A 645 -6.73 13.61 -1.28
N ILE A 646 -7.00 13.90 -2.55
CA ILE A 646 -7.43 12.94 -3.58
C ILE A 646 -6.58 13.15 -4.83
N TRP A 647 -6.07 12.07 -5.39
CA TRP A 647 -5.48 12.03 -6.73
C TRP A 647 -6.14 10.91 -7.52
N SER A 648 -6.92 11.29 -8.53
CA SER A 648 -7.53 10.37 -9.50
C SER A 648 -6.89 10.53 -10.86
N THR A 649 -6.27 9.48 -11.40
CA THR A 649 -5.53 9.53 -12.67
C THR A 649 -5.80 8.34 -13.58
N GLY A 650 -5.76 8.55 -14.89
CA GLY A 650 -6.03 7.52 -15.89
C GLY A 650 -7.52 7.26 -16.14
N ASP A 651 -7.81 6.75 -17.33
CA ASP A 651 -9.16 6.55 -17.83
C ASP A 651 -10.06 5.76 -16.88
N ASN A 652 -11.29 6.25 -16.69
CA ASN A 652 -12.34 5.64 -15.87
C ASN A 652 -12.02 5.51 -14.38
N SER A 653 -10.92 6.11 -13.88
CA SER A 653 -10.69 6.22 -12.44
C SER A 653 -11.74 7.14 -11.81
N ARG A 654 -12.34 6.70 -10.70
CA ARG A 654 -13.52 7.31 -10.08
C ARG A 654 -13.32 7.51 -8.58
N ALA A 655 -12.99 8.74 -8.19
CA ALA A 655 -12.99 9.15 -6.79
C ALA A 655 -14.30 9.88 -6.43
N THR A 656 -14.77 9.75 -5.19
CA THR A 656 -15.93 10.51 -4.70
C THR A 656 -15.69 11.09 -3.31
N LEU A 657 -15.92 12.39 -3.13
CA LEU A 657 -15.86 13.07 -1.84
C LEU A 657 -17.27 13.41 -1.36
N THR A 658 -17.65 12.91 -0.18
CA THR A 658 -18.91 13.25 0.50
C THR A 658 -18.71 13.81 1.92
N GLY A 659 -17.50 13.69 2.47
CA GLY A 659 -17.09 14.29 3.73
C GLY A 659 -16.15 15.49 3.55
N ALA A 660 -15.36 15.79 4.58
CA ALA A 660 -14.47 16.97 4.60
C ALA A 660 -13.08 16.63 4.07
N LEU A 661 -12.51 17.51 3.26
CA LEU A 661 -11.10 17.52 2.88
C LEU A 661 -10.50 18.85 3.35
N ASN A 662 -9.64 18.81 4.37
CA ASN A 662 -9.04 19.99 4.97
C ASN A 662 -7.61 20.17 4.45
N LEU A 663 -7.31 21.34 3.90
CA LEU A 663 -5.97 21.77 3.56
C LEU A 663 -5.37 22.51 4.76
N THR A 664 -4.30 21.97 5.32
CA THR A 664 -3.74 22.46 6.60
C THR A 664 -2.28 22.91 6.52
N GLY A 665 -1.65 22.83 5.34
CA GLY A 665 -0.27 23.26 5.15
C GLY A 665 0.06 23.74 3.75
N ASP A 666 1.22 24.37 3.62
CA ASP A 666 1.62 25.08 2.41
C ASP A 666 1.68 24.15 1.19
N GLY A 667 1.19 24.65 0.06
CA GLY A 667 1.21 23.92 -1.19
C GLY A 667 0.28 22.69 -1.23
N ALA A 668 -0.48 22.37 -0.18
CA ALA A 668 -1.37 21.23 -0.17
C ALA A 668 -2.41 21.30 -1.32
N VAL A 669 -2.74 20.15 -1.88
CA VAL A 669 -3.73 20.02 -2.97
C VAL A 669 -4.91 19.19 -2.48
N GLY A 670 -6.11 19.68 -2.70
CA GLY A 670 -7.34 19.00 -2.30
C GLY A 670 -7.66 17.83 -3.20
N ALA A 671 -8.47 18.07 -4.23
CA ALA A 671 -8.81 17.07 -5.23
C ALA A 671 -8.07 17.35 -6.53
N TYR A 672 -7.28 16.38 -6.97
CA TYR A 672 -6.55 16.41 -8.23
C TYR A 672 -7.08 15.33 -9.19
N ALA A 673 -7.49 15.75 -10.38
CA ALA A 673 -7.89 14.88 -11.48
C ALA A 673 -6.97 15.07 -12.68
N GLU A 674 -6.47 13.96 -13.24
CA GLU A 674 -5.45 13.97 -14.28
C GLU A 674 -5.77 12.95 -15.38
N ASN A 675 -5.59 13.35 -16.65
CA ASN A 675 -5.51 12.45 -17.82
C ASN A 675 -6.55 11.29 -17.80
N GLY A 676 -7.84 11.64 -17.78
CA GLY A 676 -8.95 10.68 -17.78
C GLY A 676 -9.50 10.29 -16.41
N GLY A 677 -8.86 10.75 -15.33
CA GLY A 677 -9.33 10.59 -13.96
C GLY A 677 -10.53 11.49 -13.63
N ASN A 678 -11.41 11.01 -12.75
CA ASN A 678 -12.65 11.70 -12.40
C ASN A 678 -12.83 11.79 -10.88
N VAL A 679 -13.16 12.98 -10.39
CA VAL A 679 -13.57 13.19 -8.98
C VAL A 679 -14.99 13.76 -8.95
N THR A 680 -15.85 13.17 -8.13
CA THR A 680 -17.20 13.70 -7.88
C THR A 680 -17.29 14.19 -6.44
N ILE A 681 -17.70 15.44 -6.24
CA ILE A 681 -18.05 15.98 -4.91
C ILE A 681 -19.56 15.90 -4.77
N SER A 682 -20.08 15.43 -3.63
CA SER A 682 -21.52 15.21 -3.46
C SER A 682 -21.95 15.38 -2.01
N GLY A 683 -23.23 15.69 -1.78
CA GLY A 683 -23.78 15.85 -0.44
C GLY A 683 -23.02 16.91 0.36
N ASN A 684 -22.48 16.52 1.52
CA ASN A 684 -21.70 17.42 2.39
C ASN A 684 -20.22 17.53 1.98
N GLY A 685 -19.82 16.98 0.83
CA GLY A 685 -18.47 17.06 0.32
C GLY A 685 -17.98 18.49 0.22
N ALA A 686 -16.86 18.81 0.87
CA ALA A 686 -16.27 20.15 0.87
C ALA A 686 -14.74 20.09 0.99
N VAL A 687 -14.06 20.98 0.26
CA VAL A 687 -12.63 21.26 0.43
C VAL A 687 -12.50 22.55 1.25
N ASN A 688 -11.83 22.48 2.39
CA ASN A 688 -11.72 23.57 3.35
C ASN A 688 -10.26 24.04 3.46
N PHE A 689 -10.05 25.35 3.37
CA PHE A 689 -8.74 25.98 3.49
C PHE A 689 -8.53 26.45 4.93
N ASN A 690 -7.97 25.57 5.76
CA ASN A 690 -7.91 25.79 7.21
C ASN A 690 -6.63 26.51 7.66
N ASN A 691 -5.49 26.24 6.99
CA ASN A 691 -4.21 26.85 7.29
C ASN A 691 -3.22 26.65 6.13
N GLY A 692 -2.26 27.56 5.96
CA GLY A 692 -1.20 27.52 4.94
C GLY A 692 -1.36 28.58 3.84
N THR A 693 -0.50 28.52 2.83
CA THR A 693 -0.52 29.37 1.62
C THR A 693 -0.25 28.56 0.34
N ASN A 694 -0.49 29.15 -0.84
CA ASN A 694 -0.22 28.56 -2.16
C ASN A 694 -0.90 27.20 -2.39
N GLN A 695 -2.07 27.02 -1.80
CA GLN A 695 -2.85 25.79 -1.85
C GLN A 695 -3.73 25.74 -3.10
N LEU A 696 -4.09 24.52 -3.52
CA LEU A 696 -5.06 24.29 -4.59
C LEU A 696 -6.23 23.47 -4.06
N GLY A 697 -7.45 24.00 -4.15
CA GLY A 697 -8.66 23.28 -3.72
C GLY A 697 -8.98 22.12 -4.66
N TYR A 698 -9.20 22.46 -5.92
CA TYR A 698 -9.51 21.54 -7.01
C TYR A 698 -8.58 21.82 -8.18
N TYR A 699 -7.91 20.77 -8.65
CA TYR A 699 -7.00 20.86 -9.78
C TYR A 699 -7.39 19.84 -10.84
N VAL A 700 -7.59 20.29 -12.07
CA VAL A 700 -7.91 19.44 -13.23
C VAL A 700 -6.86 19.65 -14.30
N TYR A 701 -6.27 18.56 -14.77
CA TYR A 701 -5.31 18.57 -15.85
C TYR A 701 -5.71 17.60 -16.96
N GLY A 702 -5.79 18.11 -18.19
CA GLY A 702 -6.03 17.31 -19.38
C GLY A 702 -7.49 17.34 -19.86
N PRO A 703 -7.73 17.18 -21.18
CA PRO A 703 -9.05 17.37 -21.79
C PRO A 703 -10.10 16.31 -21.43
N THR A 704 -9.67 15.19 -20.85
CA THR A 704 -10.54 14.07 -20.46
C THR A 704 -10.69 13.91 -18.95
N ALA A 705 -9.93 14.67 -18.15
CA ALA A 705 -10.07 14.66 -16.70
C ALA A 705 -11.29 15.50 -16.28
N SER A 706 -11.93 15.13 -15.18
CA SER A 706 -13.07 15.90 -14.68
C SER A 706 -13.15 15.96 -13.16
N ILE A 707 -13.60 17.11 -12.66
CA ILE A 707 -14.10 17.27 -11.30
C ILE A 707 -15.51 17.83 -11.40
N ILE A 708 -16.48 17.11 -10.82
CA ILE A 708 -17.89 17.52 -10.84
C ILE A 708 -18.35 17.76 -9.41
N ASN A 709 -18.79 18.98 -9.12
CA ASN A 709 -19.26 19.36 -7.80
C ASN A 709 -20.79 19.40 -7.70
N TYR A 710 -21.37 18.37 -7.10
CA TYR A 710 -22.77 18.31 -6.68
C TYR A 710 -22.95 18.55 -5.16
N GLY A 711 -21.89 18.95 -4.46
CA GLY A 711 -21.91 19.22 -3.03
C GLY A 711 -22.68 20.48 -2.68
N THR A 712 -23.13 20.56 -1.43
CA THR A 712 -23.75 21.76 -0.86
C THR A 712 -22.81 22.52 0.07
N GLY A 713 -21.57 22.05 0.23
CA GLY A 713 -20.54 22.71 1.03
C GLY A 713 -20.19 24.08 0.45
N ALA A 714 -19.87 25.02 1.33
CA ALA A 714 -19.36 26.33 0.93
C ALA A 714 -18.08 26.17 0.09
N GLN A 715 -17.95 26.97 -0.96
CA GLN A 715 -16.77 26.98 -1.82
C GLN A 715 -16.02 28.28 -1.52
N ASP A 716 -15.10 28.23 -0.56
CA ASP A 716 -14.37 29.40 -0.08
C ASP A 716 -12.88 29.10 -0.03
N VAL A 717 -12.08 29.85 -0.77
CA VAL A 717 -10.62 29.86 -0.62
C VAL A 717 -10.25 30.96 0.37
N SER A 718 -10.04 30.54 1.62
CA SER A 718 -9.82 31.43 2.76
C SER A 718 -8.35 31.64 3.15
N THR A 719 -7.43 30.89 2.57
CA THR A 719 -5.99 31.02 2.80
C THR A 719 -5.32 31.91 1.76
N GLU A 720 -4.17 32.47 2.15
CA GLU A 720 -3.40 33.43 1.34
C GLU A 720 -2.89 32.78 0.03
N ASP A 721 -2.87 33.57 -1.04
CA ASP A 721 -2.32 33.23 -2.37
C ASP A 721 -2.75 31.86 -2.92
N SER A 722 -3.91 31.38 -2.45
CA SER A 722 -4.42 30.05 -2.77
C SER A 722 -5.47 30.13 -3.86
N VAL A 723 -5.67 29.02 -4.57
CA VAL A 723 -6.60 28.93 -5.69
C VAL A 723 -7.67 27.89 -5.39
N LEU A 724 -8.93 28.27 -5.54
CA LEU A 724 -10.05 27.33 -5.35
C LEU A 724 -10.12 26.32 -6.48
N PHE A 725 -10.28 26.77 -7.73
CA PHE A 725 -10.28 25.90 -8.91
C PHE A 725 -9.15 26.27 -9.87
N ARG A 726 -8.40 25.27 -10.31
CA ARG A 726 -7.40 25.40 -11.36
C ARG A 726 -7.66 24.38 -12.46
N VAL A 727 -7.76 24.85 -13.70
CA VAL A 727 -7.92 24.01 -14.90
C VAL A 727 -6.78 24.28 -15.89
N ASP A 728 -6.04 23.22 -16.21
CA ASP A 728 -4.83 23.29 -17.02
C ASP A 728 -4.87 22.26 -18.15
N GLY A 729 -4.04 22.47 -19.17
CA GLY A 729 -3.77 21.47 -20.21
C GLY A 729 -5.02 21.03 -20.98
N GLY A 730 -5.89 21.97 -21.32
CA GLY A 730 -7.11 21.69 -22.08
C GLY A 730 -8.30 21.24 -21.25
N ALA A 731 -8.24 21.36 -19.91
CA ALA A 731 -9.39 21.13 -19.05
C ALA A 731 -10.35 22.33 -19.04
N ASP A 732 -11.65 22.06 -18.91
CA ASP A 732 -12.70 23.08 -18.91
C ASP A 732 -13.35 23.26 -17.54
N PHE A 733 -13.63 24.52 -17.19
CA PHE A 733 -14.49 24.92 -16.09
C PHE A 733 -15.84 25.42 -16.65
N THR A 734 -16.94 24.81 -16.22
CA THR A 734 -18.30 25.26 -16.53
C THR A 734 -19.08 25.55 -15.25
N GLY A 735 -19.41 26.83 -15.05
CA GLY A 735 -20.28 27.27 -13.97
C GLY A 735 -21.76 27.16 -14.31
N GLY A 736 -22.56 26.81 -13.30
CA GLY A 736 -24.02 26.77 -13.38
C GLY A 736 -24.67 27.89 -12.57
N ALA A 737 -25.88 27.63 -12.08
CA ALA A 737 -26.58 28.45 -11.09
C ALA A 737 -26.91 27.59 -9.86
N GLY A 738 -26.99 28.21 -8.68
CA GLY A 738 -27.28 27.52 -7.41
C GLY A 738 -26.09 27.51 -6.45
N ALA A 739 -26.28 26.91 -5.27
CA ALA A 739 -25.34 27.02 -4.14
C ALA A 739 -23.92 26.51 -4.46
N ALA A 740 -23.79 25.40 -5.19
CA ALA A 740 -22.49 24.85 -5.63
C ALA A 740 -21.74 25.75 -6.63
N SER A 741 -22.41 26.78 -7.19
CA SER A 741 -21.85 27.79 -8.11
C SER A 741 -21.70 29.15 -7.43
N VAL A 742 -21.67 29.21 -6.09
CA VAL A 742 -21.27 30.39 -5.32
C VAL A 742 -19.84 30.17 -4.84
N LEU A 743 -18.88 30.87 -5.44
CA LEU A 743 -17.46 30.77 -5.11
C LEU A 743 -17.02 32.02 -4.35
N THR A 744 -16.26 31.84 -3.28
CA THR A 744 -15.75 32.92 -2.44
C THR A 744 -14.22 32.86 -2.42
N ALA A 745 -13.59 34.03 -2.57
CA ALA A 745 -12.18 34.27 -2.33
C ALA A 745 -12.08 35.23 -1.15
N SER A 746 -11.93 34.67 0.05
CA SER A 746 -11.86 35.42 1.31
C SER A 746 -10.44 35.57 1.84
N GLY A 747 -9.50 34.72 1.41
CA GLY A 747 -8.07 34.86 1.71
C GLY A 747 -7.44 36.05 0.99
N ALA A 748 -6.40 36.63 1.58
CA ALA A 748 -5.62 37.68 0.90
C ALA A 748 -4.94 37.12 -0.35
N GLY A 749 -5.00 37.85 -1.48
CA GLY A 749 -4.43 37.40 -2.76
C GLY A 749 -5.06 36.12 -3.35
N SER A 750 -6.09 35.56 -2.71
CA SER A 750 -6.71 34.31 -3.14
C SER A 750 -7.47 34.46 -4.45
N THR A 751 -7.55 33.38 -5.22
CA THR A 751 -8.19 33.37 -6.55
C THR A 751 -9.27 32.30 -6.65
N THR A 752 -10.46 32.65 -7.14
CA THR A 752 -11.53 31.63 -7.27
C THR A 752 -11.26 30.65 -8.42
N VAL A 753 -10.87 31.13 -9.60
CA VAL A 753 -10.62 30.24 -10.75
C VAL A 753 -9.40 30.69 -11.55
N VAL A 754 -8.53 29.73 -11.88
CA VAL A 754 -7.43 29.90 -12.83
C VAL A 754 -7.65 28.93 -14.00
N ALA A 755 -7.64 29.46 -15.23
CA ALA A 755 -7.55 28.64 -16.45
C ALA A 755 -6.21 28.92 -17.13
N ASN A 756 -5.43 27.87 -17.40
CA ASN A 756 -4.07 27.99 -17.90
C ASN A 756 -3.82 27.11 -19.13
N GLY A 757 -3.29 27.73 -20.18
CA GLY A 757 -2.76 27.01 -21.34
C GLY A 757 -3.78 26.23 -22.17
N GLN A 758 -3.25 25.24 -22.87
CA GLN A 758 -3.98 24.32 -23.74
C GLN A 758 -3.26 22.96 -23.71
N ASP A 759 -3.96 21.90 -24.10
CA ASP A 759 -3.34 20.60 -24.33
C ASP A 759 -2.49 20.65 -25.60
N THR A 760 -1.20 20.36 -25.47
CA THR A 760 -0.26 20.38 -26.60
C THR A 760 -0.57 19.29 -27.63
N ALA A 761 -1.13 18.15 -27.21
CA ALA A 761 -1.37 17.01 -28.08
C ALA A 761 -2.62 17.18 -28.96
N SER A 762 -3.75 17.55 -28.37
CA SER A 762 -5.02 17.76 -29.08
C SER A 762 -5.23 19.19 -29.57
N GLY A 763 -4.51 20.16 -29.01
CA GLY A 763 -4.76 21.59 -29.22
C GLY A 763 -6.00 22.11 -28.49
N ASN A 764 -6.62 21.31 -27.60
CA ASN A 764 -7.78 21.75 -26.83
C ASN A 764 -7.38 22.83 -25.83
N VAL A 765 -8.01 23.99 -25.88
CA VAL A 765 -7.70 25.10 -24.96
C VAL A 765 -8.35 24.89 -23.61
N SER A 766 -7.68 25.26 -22.52
CA SER A 766 -8.34 25.30 -21.22
C SER A 766 -9.36 26.43 -21.25
N ALA A 767 -10.62 26.14 -20.92
CA ALA A 767 -11.68 27.15 -20.97
C ALA A 767 -12.33 27.39 -19.61
N PHE A 768 -12.71 28.65 -19.36
CA PHE A 768 -13.59 29.03 -18.25
C PHE A 768 -14.88 29.63 -18.79
N ASN A 769 -16.03 29.07 -18.41
CA ASN A 769 -17.34 29.62 -18.73
C ASN A 769 -18.14 29.82 -17.44
N SER A 770 -18.47 31.06 -17.08
CA SER A 770 -19.06 31.36 -15.77
C SER A 770 -20.51 30.86 -15.62
N GLY A 771 -21.26 30.78 -16.71
CA GLY A 771 -22.72 30.61 -16.64
C GLY A 771 -23.35 31.66 -15.72
N GLY A 772 -24.26 31.23 -14.83
CA GLY A 772 -24.95 32.06 -13.84
C GLY A 772 -24.34 32.03 -12.43
N MET A 773 -23.03 31.78 -12.30
CA MET A 773 -22.37 31.67 -11.00
C MET A 773 -22.33 33.00 -10.24
N THR A 774 -22.06 32.93 -8.93
CA THR A 774 -21.73 34.08 -8.10
C THR A 774 -20.28 33.98 -7.62
N LEU A 775 -19.50 35.05 -7.80
CA LEU A 775 -18.14 35.19 -7.29
C LEU A 775 -18.11 36.27 -6.20
N ASN A 776 -17.69 35.91 -4.98
CA ASN A 776 -17.53 36.83 -3.86
C ASN A 776 -16.04 37.07 -3.61
N LEU A 777 -15.58 38.30 -3.84
CA LEU A 777 -14.19 38.71 -3.63
C LEU A 777 -14.14 39.55 -2.35
N SER A 778 -13.97 38.88 -1.23
CA SER A 778 -14.01 39.48 0.12
C SER A 778 -12.66 39.50 0.82
N GLY A 779 -11.64 38.87 0.24
CA GLY A 779 -10.25 39.00 0.68
C GLY A 779 -9.57 40.22 0.06
N GLN A 780 -8.64 40.82 0.79
CA GLN A 780 -7.76 41.88 0.26
C GLN A 780 -7.03 41.36 -0.98
N ASP A 781 -7.04 42.14 -2.06
CA ASP A 781 -6.39 41.78 -3.35
C ASP A 781 -6.89 40.45 -3.96
N ALA A 782 -8.05 39.94 -3.52
CA ALA A 782 -8.63 38.70 -4.04
C ALA A 782 -9.04 38.86 -5.51
N THR A 783 -8.81 37.80 -6.29
CA THR A 783 -9.10 37.78 -7.72
C THR A 783 -10.25 36.82 -8.05
N GLY A 784 -11.17 37.26 -8.90
CA GLY A 784 -12.23 36.40 -9.43
C GLY A 784 -11.63 35.33 -10.32
N VAL A 785 -11.28 35.72 -11.55
CA VAL A 785 -10.85 34.77 -12.58
C VAL A 785 -9.53 35.20 -13.20
N VAL A 786 -8.59 34.26 -13.34
CA VAL A 786 -7.35 34.45 -14.09
C VAL A 786 -7.36 33.53 -15.31
N ILE A 787 -7.23 34.12 -16.49
CA ILE A 787 -7.08 33.42 -17.76
C ILE A 787 -5.68 33.66 -18.28
N GLN A 788 -4.90 32.60 -18.46
CA GLN A 788 -3.48 32.74 -18.74
C GLN A 788 -2.90 31.74 -19.74
N GLY A 789 -1.78 32.12 -20.36
CA GLY A 789 -0.93 31.20 -21.13
C GLY A 789 -1.55 30.57 -22.38
N GLY A 790 -2.59 31.18 -22.96
CA GLY A 790 -3.32 30.65 -24.12
C GLY A 790 -4.72 30.13 -23.80
N ALA A 791 -5.12 30.11 -22.54
CA ALA A 791 -6.47 29.75 -22.11
C ALA A 791 -7.53 30.80 -22.54
N GLN A 792 -8.79 30.42 -22.47
CA GLN A 792 -9.92 31.29 -22.84
C GLN A 792 -10.95 31.37 -21.72
N GLY A 793 -11.53 32.54 -21.50
CA GLY A 793 -12.54 32.78 -20.48
C GLY A 793 -13.74 33.58 -20.97
N LYS A 794 -14.92 33.24 -20.46
CA LYS A 794 -16.15 34.00 -20.65
C LYS A 794 -16.90 34.18 -19.32
N ILE A 795 -17.03 35.43 -18.88
CA ILE A 795 -17.92 35.85 -17.78
C ILE A 795 -19.22 36.35 -18.40
N THR A 796 -20.30 35.59 -18.29
CA THR A 796 -21.59 35.93 -18.91
C THR A 796 -22.34 37.02 -18.15
N SER A 797 -23.29 37.67 -18.81
CA SER A 797 -24.18 38.67 -18.19
C SER A 797 -25.03 38.14 -17.03
N ASN A 798 -25.18 36.81 -16.90
CA ASN A 798 -25.90 36.17 -15.81
C ASN A 798 -25.03 35.92 -14.57
N ALA A 799 -23.71 36.09 -14.66
CA ALA A 799 -22.83 35.94 -13.50
C ALA A 799 -22.90 37.18 -12.60
N THR A 800 -22.78 36.96 -11.29
CA THR A 800 -22.70 38.04 -10.29
C THR A 800 -21.31 38.09 -9.71
N LEU A 801 -20.68 39.26 -9.69
CA LEU A 801 -19.37 39.48 -9.08
C LEU A 801 -19.49 40.52 -7.98
N ASN A 802 -19.27 40.09 -6.73
CA ASN A 802 -19.33 40.91 -5.54
C ASN A 802 -17.91 41.29 -5.13
N MET A 803 -17.50 42.53 -5.40
CA MET A 803 -16.18 43.04 -5.08
C MET A 803 -16.21 43.81 -3.76
N THR A 804 -16.03 43.07 -2.67
CA THR A 804 -16.33 43.50 -1.29
C THR A 804 -15.10 43.67 -0.39
N ALA A 805 -13.91 43.66 -0.97
CA ALA A 805 -12.67 44.03 -0.30
C ALA A 805 -11.85 45.01 -1.15
N ASN A 806 -10.99 45.79 -0.48
CA ASN A 806 -10.06 46.70 -1.14
C ASN A 806 -9.12 45.90 -2.05
N GLY A 807 -8.72 46.50 -3.18
CA GLY A 807 -7.79 45.86 -4.12
C GLY A 807 -8.35 44.65 -4.89
N ALA A 808 -9.61 44.24 -4.65
CA ALA A 808 -10.21 43.11 -5.35
C ALA A 808 -10.18 43.29 -6.88
N VAL A 809 -9.92 42.20 -7.60
CA VAL A 809 -9.80 42.19 -9.07
C VAL A 809 -10.84 41.26 -9.68
N ALA A 810 -11.72 41.77 -10.56
CA ALA A 810 -12.80 40.94 -11.10
C ALA A 810 -12.25 39.86 -12.06
N GLY A 811 -11.28 40.20 -12.89
CA GLY A 811 -10.52 39.19 -13.63
C GLY A 811 -9.27 39.70 -14.36
N ILE A 812 -8.39 38.76 -14.69
CA ILE A 812 -7.09 39.01 -15.33
C ILE A 812 -6.99 38.12 -16.58
N ALA A 813 -6.62 38.71 -17.71
CA ALA A 813 -6.14 38.01 -18.88
C ALA A 813 -4.64 38.27 -19.04
N ASP A 814 -3.85 37.21 -18.97
CA ASP A 814 -2.39 37.26 -19.01
C ASP A 814 -1.82 36.37 -20.10
N GLY A 815 -1.22 36.94 -21.13
CA GLY A 815 -0.61 36.14 -22.19
C GLY A 815 0.45 35.17 -21.66
N GLN A 816 1.12 35.51 -20.56
CA GLN A 816 2.10 34.67 -19.89
C GLN A 816 1.41 33.56 -19.10
N GLY A 817 1.75 32.30 -19.37
CA GLY A 817 1.31 31.17 -18.54
C GLY A 817 2.16 31.05 -17.27
N TYR A 818 1.63 30.40 -16.23
CA TYR A 818 2.32 30.14 -14.97
C TYR A 818 2.07 28.72 -14.47
N ASP A 819 3.08 28.08 -13.87
CA ASP A 819 2.91 26.78 -13.22
C ASP A 819 2.18 26.88 -11.87
N ILE A 820 2.01 25.74 -11.22
CA ILE A 820 1.40 25.62 -9.88
C ILE A 820 2.25 26.26 -8.77
N ASN A 821 3.49 26.63 -9.06
CA ASN A 821 4.41 27.30 -8.13
C ASN A 821 4.64 28.78 -8.50
N GLY A 822 3.85 29.34 -9.43
CA GLY A 822 3.93 30.74 -9.85
C GLY A 822 5.11 31.07 -10.78
N LYS A 823 5.79 30.07 -11.37
CA LYS A 823 6.86 30.30 -12.33
C LYS A 823 6.30 30.46 -13.75
N ALA A 824 6.79 31.46 -14.46
CA ALA A 824 6.40 31.74 -15.84
C ALA A 824 6.73 30.58 -16.79
N LEU A 825 5.77 30.27 -17.68
CA LEU A 825 5.78 29.17 -18.64
C LEU A 825 5.81 29.67 -20.09
N GLY A 826 6.79 29.19 -20.86
CA GLY A 826 6.89 29.53 -22.28
C GLY A 826 6.96 31.04 -22.53
N THR A 827 6.64 31.44 -23.76
CA THR A 827 6.50 32.85 -24.13
C THR A 827 5.03 33.27 -24.09
N PRO A 828 4.72 34.55 -23.85
CA PRO A 828 3.34 35.01 -23.84
C PRO A 828 2.56 34.69 -25.13
N VAL A 829 1.32 34.21 -24.96
CA VAL A 829 0.42 33.81 -26.05
C VAL A 829 -0.64 34.90 -26.27
N ALA A 830 -0.46 35.68 -27.33
CA ALA A 830 -1.30 36.83 -27.61
C ALA A 830 -2.74 36.45 -27.98
N GLY A 831 -3.70 37.21 -27.44
CA GLY A 831 -5.13 37.05 -27.67
C GLY A 831 -5.63 37.80 -28.91
N VAL A 832 -6.52 37.17 -29.68
CA VAL A 832 -7.37 37.83 -30.68
C VAL A 832 -8.79 37.26 -30.61
N LEU A 833 -9.75 38.08 -30.21
CA LEU A 833 -11.17 37.69 -30.22
C LEU A 833 -11.69 37.58 -31.67
N ALA A 834 -12.47 36.54 -31.95
CA ALA A 834 -13.13 36.38 -33.25
C ALA A 834 -14.66 36.48 -33.13
N ASN A 835 -15.27 35.83 -32.13
CA ASN A 835 -16.71 35.85 -31.93
C ASN A 835 -17.11 35.71 -30.46
N ALA A 836 -17.46 36.84 -29.82
CA ALA A 836 -17.92 36.89 -28.43
C ALA A 836 -19.21 36.12 -28.15
N ALA A 837 -20.02 35.79 -29.17
CA ALA A 837 -21.28 35.06 -28.97
C ALA A 837 -21.08 33.58 -28.61
N LEU A 838 -19.90 33.02 -28.89
CA LEU A 838 -19.58 31.63 -28.60
C LEU A 838 -19.13 31.46 -27.14
N ALA A 839 -19.15 30.21 -26.67
CA ALA A 839 -18.53 29.84 -25.39
C ALA A 839 -17.00 29.86 -25.52
N ALA A 840 -16.29 30.17 -24.43
CA ALA A 840 -14.84 30.02 -24.40
C ALA A 840 -14.47 28.55 -24.67
N GLY A 841 -13.42 28.33 -25.46
CA GLY A 841 -13.00 27.01 -25.92
C GLY A 841 -13.73 26.47 -27.16
N ALA A 842 -14.87 27.06 -27.54
CA ALA A 842 -15.56 26.65 -28.76
C ALA A 842 -14.78 27.05 -30.02
N ALA A 843 -14.84 26.20 -31.04
CA ALA A 843 -14.27 26.51 -32.35
C ALA A 843 -14.79 27.85 -32.90
N GLY A 844 -13.88 28.77 -33.19
CA GLY A 844 -14.21 30.11 -33.71
C GLY A 844 -14.43 31.19 -32.65
N PHE A 845 -14.27 30.90 -31.35
CA PHE A 845 -14.31 31.92 -30.29
C PHE A 845 -13.21 32.98 -30.47
N GLY A 846 -11.98 32.52 -30.70
CA GLY A 846 -10.80 33.35 -30.92
C GLY A 846 -9.51 32.54 -30.81
N THR A 847 -8.38 33.21 -30.76
CA THR A 847 -7.05 32.59 -30.63
C THR A 847 -6.27 33.16 -29.46
N GLY A 848 -5.48 32.32 -28.78
CA GLY A 848 -4.61 32.73 -27.68
C GLY A 848 -5.36 33.13 -26.41
N THR A 849 -4.73 33.97 -25.56
CA THR A 849 -5.27 34.29 -24.23
C THR A 849 -6.37 35.34 -24.29
N LEU A 850 -7.59 34.96 -23.91
CA LEU A 850 -8.79 35.77 -24.07
C LEU A 850 -9.68 35.78 -22.84
N LEU A 851 -10.18 36.95 -22.44
CA LEU A 851 -11.25 37.08 -21.46
C LEU A 851 -12.39 37.95 -22.03
N VAL A 852 -13.54 37.33 -22.30
CA VAL A 852 -14.78 38.03 -22.69
C VAL A 852 -15.63 38.21 -21.44
N THR A 853 -16.15 39.42 -21.22
CA THR A 853 -16.94 39.73 -20.03
C THR A 853 -18.20 40.51 -20.40
N GLU A 854 -19.32 40.12 -19.81
CA GLU A 854 -20.64 40.71 -20.04
C GLU A 854 -21.33 41.09 -18.71
N ALA A 855 -20.74 40.73 -17.56
CA ALA A 855 -21.28 40.98 -16.23
C ALA A 855 -21.12 42.45 -15.83
N ALA A 856 -22.12 43.00 -15.14
CA ALA A 856 -22.02 44.32 -14.54
C ALA A 856 -21.20 44.27 -13.24
N LEU A 857 -20.29 45.22 -13.06
CA LEU A 857 -19.46 45.36 -11.85
C LEU A 857 -19.86 46.63 -11.09
N ASN A 858 -20.05 46.49 -9.78
CA ASN A 858 -20.37 47.61 -8.90
C ASN A 858 -19.58 47.48 -7.60
N SER A 859 -18.88 48.54 -7.18
CA SER A 859 -18.23 48.59 -5.87
C SER A 859 -18.00 50.03 -5.42
N ALA A 860 -18.05 50.24 -4.10
CA ALA A 860 -17.74 51.52 -3.47
C ALA A 860 -16.39 51.50 -2.73
N LEU A 861 -15.63 50.42 -2.85
CA LEU A 861 -14.35 50.23 -2.16
C LEU A 861 -13.18 50.79 -2.97
N ASP A 862 -12.11 51.10 -2.26
CA ASP A 862 -10.91 51.68 -2.85
C ASP A 862 -10.06 50.62 -3.55
N ALA A 863 -9.25 51.07 -4.51
CA ALA A 863 -8.28 50.28 -5.26
C ALA A 863 -8.85 49.06 -6.01
N VAL A 864 -10.17 48.90 -6.10
CA VAL A 864 -10.77 47.80 -6.87
C VAL A 864 -10.44 47.92 -8.35
N THR A 865 -10.18 46.79 -8.99
CA THR A 865 -9.89 46.71 -10.43
C THR A 865 -10.90 45.81 -11.12
N GLY A 866 -11.54 46.29 -12.18
CA GLY A 866 -12.47 45.49 -12.97
C GLY A 866 -11.70 44.39 -13.70
N TYR A 867 -11.02 44.76 -14.79
CA TYR A 867 -10.27 43.79 -15.57
C TYR A 867 -8.86 44.25 -15.92
N ILE A 868 -7.95 43.30 -16.06
CA ILE A 868 -6.56 43.53 -16.48
C ILE A 868 -6.27 42.70 -17.73
N ALA A 869 -5.72 43.33 -18.76
CA ALA A 869 -5.14 42.67 -19.93
C ALA A 869 -3.64 42.94 -19.97
N ARG A 870 -2.82 41.89 -19.98
CA ARG A 870 -1.35 42.02 -20.03
C ARG A 870 -0.66 40.94 -20.86
N ASN A 871 0.63 41.17 -21.12
CA ASN A 871 1.50 40.26 -21.88
C ASN A 871 0.91 39.81 -23.24
N GLY A 872 0.19 40.69 -23.94
CA GLY A 872 -0.40 40.38 -25.23
C GLY A 872 -1.79 39.74 -25.20
N ALA A 873 -2.35 39.44 -24.03
CA ALA A 873 -3.73 38.99 -23.91
C ALA A 873 -4.75 40.05 -24.35
N GLU A 874 -5.98 39.61 -24.58
CA GLU A 874 -7.11 40.49 -24.89
C GLU A 874 -8.25 40.34 -23.87
N VAL A 875 -8.75 41.47 -23.37
CA VAL A 875 -10.01 41.56 -22.63
C VAL A 875 -11.05 42.26 -23.51
N SER A 876 -12.25 41.70 -23.65
CA SER A 876 -13.39 42.33 -24.33
C SER A 876 -14.56 42.45 -23.36
N ASN A 877 -14.88 43.68 -22.94
CA ASN A 877 -15.92 43.98 -21.96
C ASN A 877 -17.18 44.58 -22.62
N ALA A 878 -18.32 43.96 -22.36
CA ALA A 878 -19.65 44.47 -22.70
C ALA A 878 -20.47 44.87 -21.45
N GLY A 879 -20.00 44.53 -20.25
CA GLY A 879 -20.67 44.86 -18.99
C GLY A 879 -20.44 46.31 -18.56
N ASN A 880 -21.39 46.87 -17.80
CA ASN A 880 -21.22 48.19 -17.18
C ASN A 880 -20.37 48.07 -15.92
N ILE A 881 -19.40 48.97 -15.74
CA ILE A 881 -18.53 49.04 -14.57
C ILE A 881 -18.79 50.36 -13.84
N VAL A 882 -19.17 50.30 -12.57
CA VAL A 882 -19.41 51.45 -11.71
C VAL A 882 -18.63 51.31 -10.41
N PHE A 883 -17.53 52.03 -10.31
CA PHE A 883 -16.71 52.10 -9.10
C PHE A 883 -16.73 53.53 -8.55
N THR A 884 -16.97 53.67 -7.25
CA THR A 884 -17.06 55.00 -6.59
C THR A 884 -15.99 55.23 -5.52
N GLY A 885 -15.19 54.22 -5.19
CA GLY A 885 -14.05 54.34 -4.27
C GLY A 885 -12.85 55.04 -4.91
N GLU A 886 -11.85 55.36 -4.09
CA GLU A 886 -10.60 56.00 -4.52
C GLU A 886 -9.68 55.00 -5.25
N ASP A 887 -8.81 55.50 -6.14
CA ASP A 887 -7.80 54.72 -6.87
C ASP A 887 -8.35 53.49 -7.64
N THR A 888 -9.61 53.55 -8.07
CA THR A 888 -10.27 52.44 -8.77
C THR A 888 -9.93 52.39 -10.25
N THR A 889 -9.82 51.18 -10.81
CA THR A 889 -9.49 50.95 -12.22
C THR A 889 -10.58 50.13 -12.89
N GLY A 890 -11.23 50.66 -13.93
CA GLY A 890 -12.26 49.90 -14.67
C GLY A 890 -11.65 48.79 -15.53
N LEU A 891 -10.78 49.17 -16.47
CA LEU A 891 -10.06 48.25 -17.37
C LEU A 891 -8.62 48.74 -17.51
N LEU A 892 -7.65 47.90 -17.13
CA LEU A 892 -6.23 48.14 -17.31
C LEU A 892 -5.73 47.34 -18.52
N VAL A 893 -5.13 48.03 -19.50
CA VAL A 893 -4.50 47.39 -20.66
C VAL A 893 -3.02 47.75 -20.66
N GLU A 894 -2.17 46.77 -20.39
CA GLU A 894 -0.72 46.94 -20.37
C GLU A 894 -0.13 46.94 -21.78
N ALA A 895 1.15 47.33 -21.89
CA ALA A 895 1.82 47.45 -23.18
C ALA A 895 1.80 46.13 -23.96
N GLY A 896 1.33 46.19 -25.21
CA GLY A 896 1.22 45.03 -26.09
C GLY A 896 -0.06 44.20 -25.93
N ALA A 897 -0.84 44.41 -24.86
CA ALA A 897 -2.15 43.79 -24.69
C ALA A 897 -3.25 44.55 -25.45
N ARG A 898 -4.45 43.96 -25.48
CA ARG A 898 -5.64 44.52 -26.13
C ARG A 898 -6.77 44.64 -25.13
N GLY A 899 -7.53 45.72 -25.26
CA GLY A 899 -8.77 45.93 -24.53
C GLY A 899 -9.83 46.47 -25.47
N ASP A 900 -10.96 45.78 -25.54
CA ASP A 900 -12.18 46.29 -26.17
C ASP A 900 -13.23 46.52 -25.09
N ASN A 901 -14.02 47.59 -25.25
CA ASN A 901 -15.06 47.94 -24.30
C ASN A 901 -16.24 48.60 -25.01
N ILE A 902 -17.40 47.97 -24.91
CA ILE A 902 -18.67 48.50 -25.41
C ILE A 902 -19.66 48.87 -24.27
N GLY A 903 -19.36 48.48 -23.02
CA GLY A 903 -20.11 48.90 -21.83
C GLY A 903 -19.73 50.29 -21.32
N SER A 904 -20.48 50.84 -20.35
CA SER A 904 -20.10 52.10 -19.70
C SER A 904 -19.14 51.86 -18.54
N ILE A 905 -18.07 52.68 -18.43
CA ILE A 905 -17.13 52.65 -17.29
C ILE A 905 -17.21 53.97 -16.52
N THR A 906 -17.50 53.88 -15.22
CA THR A 906 -17.44 54.98 -14.25
C THR A 906 -16.49 54.58 -13.13
N VAL A 907 -15.51 55.43 -12.81
CA VAL A 907 -14.51 55.21 -11.74
C VAL A 907 -14.46 56.43 -10.81
N GLY A 908 -14.11 56.21 -9.54
CA GLY A 908 -13.95 57.28 -8.55
C GLY A 908 -12.74 58.16 -8.81
N GLN A 909 -12.66 59.34 -8.18
CA GLN A 909 -11.56 60.28 -8.44
C GLN A 909 -10.21 59.75 -7.92
N ALA A 910 -9.17 59.92 -8.76
CA ALA A 910 -7.72 59.82 -8.50
C ALA A 910 -6.88 58.66 -9.14
N ALA A 911 -7.23 58.06 -10.29
CA ALA A 911 -6.23 57.34 -11.13
C ALA A 911 -6.59 57.31 -12.64
N PRO A 912 -5.62 57.20 -13.58
CA PRO A 912 -5.79 57.61 -14.97
C PRO A 912 -6.63 56.61 -15.79
N VAL A 913 -7.58 57.13 -16.56
CA VAL A 913 -8.14 56.42 -17.73
C VAL A 913 -7.04 56.31 -18.79
N SER A 914 -6.22 55.25 -18.73
CA SER A 914 -5.10 55.02 -19.64
C SER A 914 -5.55 54.31 -20.93
N TRP A 915 -6.05 55.08 -21.90
CA TRP A 915 -6.07 54.65 -23.31
C TRP A 915 -4.80 55.15 -24.02
N ARG A 916 -3.68 54.42 -23.95
CA ARG A 916 -2.48 54.75 -24.76
C ARG A 916 -2.56 54.09 -26.14
N ARG A 917 -3.24 54.74 -27.08
CA ARG A 917 -3.09 54.45 -28.52
C ARG A 917 -1.82 55.14 -29.04
N MET A 918 -0.72 54.40 -29.23
CA MET A 918 0.46 54.95 -29.91
C MET A 918 0.10 55.20 -31.39
N ARG A 919 0.23 56.46 -31.83
CA ARG A 919 0.19 56.81 -33.26
C ARG A 919 1.42 56.21 -33.96
N PRO A 920 1.31 55.78 -35.23
CA PRO A 920 2.48 55.41 -36.02
C PRO A 920 3.45 56.60 -36.14
N ALA A 921 4.75 56.32 -36.06
CA ALA A 921 5.79 57.32 -36.27
C ALA A 921 5.67 57.97 -37.67
N PRO A 922 5.91 59.29 -37.81
CA PRO A 922 5.88 59.94 -39.10
C PRO A 922 7.06 59.47 -39.97
N ILE A 923 6.75 59.06 -41.19
CA ILE A 923 7.67 58.78 -42.29
C ILE A 923 8.44 60.09 -42.62
N PRO A 924 9.78 60.10 -42.72
CA PRO A 924 10.51 61.27 -43.17
C PRO A 924 10.31 61.50 -44.68
N PRO A 925 10.23 62.76 -45.14
CA PRO A 925 10.02 63.06 -46.55
C PRO A 925 11.23 62.66 -47.39
N TRP A 926 10.96 61.92 -48.47
CA TRP A 926 11.89 61.65 -49.55
C TRP A 926 12.27 62.95 -50.27
N SER A 927 13.57 63.22 -50.36
CA SER A 927 14.13 64.12 -51.37
C SER A 927 14.44 63.32 -52.64
N THR A 928 13.80 63.70 -53.75
CA THR A 928 13.90 63.16 -55.12
C THR A 928 15.30 63.28 -55.76
N PRO A 929 15.54 62.61 -56.92
CA PRO A 929 16.83 61.99 -57.26
C PRO A 929 17.65 62.73 -58.35
N ARG A 930 18.97 62.47 -58.37
CA ARG A 930 19.88 62.42 -59.54
C ARG A 930 21.07 61.55 -59.14
N GLY A 931 21.56 60.54 -59.84
CA GLY A 931 21.20 59.87 -61.08
C GLY A 931 22.27 58.80 -61.39
N ILE A 932 22.00 57.95 -62.41
CA ILE A 932 22.99 57.36 -63.36
C ILE A 932 23.91 56.26 -62.73
N LEU A 933 24.03 55.00 -63.21
CA LEU A 933 24.13 54.45 -64.58
C LEU A 933 23.84 52.94 -64.59
N CYS A 934 23.22 52.48 -65.70
CA CYS A 934 23.03 51.13 -66.26
C CYS A 934 22.23 50.08 -65.47
#